data_AF-A0A2H5A257-F1
#
_entry.id   AF-A0A2H5A257-F1
#
_cell.length_a   1.000
_cell.length_b   1.000
_cell.length_c   1.000
_cell.angle_alpha   90.00
_cell.angle_beta   90.00
_cell.angle_gamma   90.00
#
_symmetry.space_group_name_H-M   'P 1'
#
loop_
_entity.id
_entity.type
_entity.pdbx_description
1 polymer ?
#
loop_
_entity_poly.entity_id
_entity_poly.type
_entity_poly.pdbx_seq_one_letter_code
_entity_poly.pdbx_strand_id
1 'polypeptide(L)'
;MVASVLVGTVAASGTAAAAGNVSVEQAVEYSAASGGSTIELALNESVTNGLDGTDELALYLDGDEVSGTLVDRIDADGTDGRVEIDLTQDVAPNRNLSVKLTDFGSGSVTATDISVTSKTITPASDGGSDANVYHGEVIAVEDRDANADTNLVVEAGGGSGVLDGSYADNSQVYVFDTDDVDAGERYDVTSGSDAAGFRISDLELAVEVSDTNVTDEDSITADVTAIRGGTTATGTLTDGDGDEVATAVETLDGTEAVEFDFGSQSAGNGPYTVSVTDNQSGLAVTSTDITVSESQEGEVRFEDSVVSDERGDVVSVTYQLENTDDGYIVIGDEGEDNYAVSGQITDDDGDGEVTVLFNSYLAGVPNSGNASIAASDVLSVSGDDEISGVSESGSFARADLTAEALDAASYTMNATAGTSQIDDPDAVGTLRLEARSTEHVQSWVAPKDADLTDEDVGIYDRVGTTLTQSTAVADGDIVVHRVTASGIEGAIDYRTDVGGASNTTAAFLQATGDGDAFNIWVNRTNVGANADEDPLHLNNSNVVVVDDPDNDTYFIAVELSNVNYQSGAPVRGDGDDEITTTFSVSGATGLSDDDDEGTANYTITERDAGFDTTDGRVTVEAAVNQSVSGTTTIAPGSDVEVSLASESQANPFIHRPGATVTSNGTFTATSDMSKYAAGVNFTADVLDVDGDSFAADKDGRIVSAATANGSVESASANVNTTGEPTEQPPEEPSTTVDDVEATATSIADQTTVARTDTVTEVATTPASGPGFTVAVALIALVAAALLAVRRNA
;
A
#
# COMPACT_ATOMS: atom_id res chain seq x y z
N MET A 1 -5.75 56.80 30.28
CA MET A 1 -5.04 58.01 30.73
C MET A 1 -3.57 57.70 31.06
N VAL A 2 -2.83 57.26 30.06
CA VAL A 2 -1.44 57.69 29.87
C VAL A 2 -1.55 58.83 28.85
N ALA A 3 -0.77 59.89 29.00
CA ALA A 3 -0.69 60.91 27.96
C ALA A 3 0.39 60.43 26.98
N SER A 4 -0.02 59.84 25.86
CA SER A 4 0.91 59.65 24.74
C SER A 4 1.25 61.03 24.18
N VAL A 5 2.47 61.18 23.68
CA VAL A 5 2.90 62.38 22.96
C VAL A 5 3.12 61.90 21.54
N LEU A 6 2.18 62.22 20.64
CA LEU A 6 2.41 62.05 19.21
C LEU A 6 3.65 62.88 18.85
N VAL A 7 4.67 62.20 18.33
CA VAL A 7 5.86 62.81 17.77
C VAL A 7 5.81 62.54 16.28
N GLY A 8 5.34 63.51 15.50
CA GLY A 8 5.39 63.43 14.04
C GLY A 8 6.81 63.15 13.58
N THR A 9 6.96 62.16 12.71
CA THR A 9 8.23 61.64 12.20
C THR A 9 8.83 62.59 11.16
N VAL A 10 9.49 63.65 11.64
CA VAL A 10 10.22 64.59 10.79
C VAL A 10 11.46 63.89 10.19
N ALA A 11 11.42 63.63 8.88
CA ALA A 11 12.48 63.01 8.09
C ALA A 11 13.68 63.98 7.88
N ALA A 12 14.43 64.23 8.96
CA ALA A 12 15.50 65.23 9.00
C ALA A 12 16.77 64.80 8.24
N SER A 13 16.78 65.02 6.92
CA SER A 13 17.91 64.69 6.04
C SER A 13 19.14 65.62 6.23
N GLY A 14 20.35 65.05 6.20
CA GLY A 14 21.60 65.81 6.27
C GLY A 14 22.85 64.91 6.28
N THR A 15 24.06 65.36 5.90
CA THR A 15 24.58 66.70 5.55
C THR A 15 25.85 66.51 4.64
N ALA A 16 26.58 67.49 4.07
CA ALA A 16 26.67 68.93 4.30
C ALA A 16 27.36 69.66 3.10
N ALA A 17 27.29 71.01 3.12
CA ALA A 17 28.25 71.98 2.55
C ALA A 17 28.28 72.16 1.01
N ALA A 18 28.26 73.39 0.46
CA ALA A 18 28.20 74.72 1.10
C ALA A 18 27.73 75.86 0.16
N ALA A 19 27.17 76.90 0.80
CA ALA A 19 26.61 78.14 0.23
C ALA A 19 25.19 77.99 -0.35
N GLY A 20 24.25 78.81 0.15
CA GLY A 20 22.83 78.46 0.19
C GLY A 20 22.60 77.43 1.32
N ASN A 21 21.64 77.66 2.21
CA ASN A 21 21.41 76.80 3.38
C ASN A 21 20.19 75.89 3.20
N VAL A 22 19.83 75.60 1.96
CA VAL A 22 18.63 74.87 1.57
C VAL A 22 18.69 73.42 2.04
N SER A 23 17.74 73.03 2.88
CA SER A 23 17.46 71.65 3.30
C SER A 23 16.00 71.30 3.04
N VAL A 24 15.72 70.01 2.85
CA VAL A 24 14.36 69.46 2.86
C VAL A 24 14.02 69.11 4.29
N GLU A 25 12.96 69.73 4.82
CA GLU A 25 12.47 69.48 6.18
C GLU A 25 11.38 68.40 6.21
N GLN A 26 10.68 68.21 5.08
CA GLN A 26 9.71 67.14 4.87
C GLN A 26 9.70 66.73 3.39
N ALA A 27 9.65 65.42 3.12
CA ALA A 27 9.51 64.84 1.80
C ALA A 27 8.40 63.78 1.81
N VAL A 28 7.41 63.94 0.94
CA VAL A 28 6.22 63.07 0.88
C VAL A 28 5.81 62.83 -0.57
N GLU A 29 5.44 61.59 -0.91
CA GLU A 29 4.73 61.25 -2.14
C GLU A 29 3.27 60.93 -1.81
N TYR A 30 2.35 61.45 -2.62
CA TYR A 30 0.92 61.36 -2.35
C TYR A 30 0.05 61.58 -3.61
N SER A 31 -1.13 60.95 -3.61
CA SER A 31 -2.18 61.11 -4.63
C SER A 31 -2.90 62.47 -4.51
N ALA A 32 -2.32 63.53 -5.08
CA ALA A 32 -2.76 64.91 -4.94
C ALA A 32 -4.17 65.19 -5.51
N ALA A 33 -4.97 66.04 -4.86
CA ALA A 33 -6.37 66.30 -5.27
C ALA A 33 -6.54 67.12 -6.56
N SER A 34 -5.45 67.59 -7.18
CA SER A 34 -5.43 68.03 -8.59
C SER A 34 -5.62 66.87 -9.58
N GLY A 35 -5.33 65.65 -9.15
CA GLY A 35 -5.33 64.41 -9.94
C GLY A 35 -3.93 64.07 -10.44
N GLY A 36 -3.42 62.92 -10.01
CA GLY A 36 -2.04 62.46 -10.22
C GLY A 36 -1.43 62.01 -8.90
N SER A 37 -0.21 61.47 -8.95
CA SER A 37 0.67 61.40 -7.79
C SER A 37 1.68 62.55 -7.88
N THR A 38 2.07 63.09 -6.74
CA THR A 38 3.00 64.23 -6.64
C THR A 38 3.97 63.98 -5.48
N ILE A 39 5.26 64.26 -5.70
CA ILE A 39 6.25 64.36 -4.63
C ILE A 39 6.33 65.84 -4.18
N GLU A 40 6.01 66.11 -2.93
CA GLU A 40 6.25 67.40 -2.27
C GLU A 40 7.57 67.33 -1.47
N LEU A 41 8.46 68.29 -1.73
CA LEU A 41 9.64 68.57 -0.89
C LEU A 41 9.50 69.97 -0.28
N ALA A 42 9.19 70.03 1.01
CA ALA A 42 9.12 71.29 1.76
C ALA A 42 10.53 71.73 2.18
N LEU A 43 10.91 72.95 1.81
CA LEU A 43 12.25 73.50 2.04
C LEU A 43 12.29 74.41 3.27
N ASN A 44 13.44 74.50 3.92
CA ASN A 44 13.63 75.44 5.04
C ASN A 44 13.71 76.93 4.61
N GLU A 45 14.11 77.23 3.37
CA GLU A 45 14.12 78.58 2.78
C GLU A 45 13.84 78.53 1.28
N SER A 46 13.19 79.58 0.75
CA SER A 46 12.91 79.73 -0.68
C SER A 46 14.17 80.03 -1.49
N VAL A 47 14.32 79.36 -2.63
CA VAL A 47 15.51 79.53 -3.50
C VAL A 47 15.33 80.68 -4.50
N THR A 48 16.42 81.38 -4.84
CA THR A 48 16.41 82.36 -5.94
C THR A 48 16.66 81.74 -7.32
N ASN A 49 17.14 80.49 -7.32
CA ASN A 49 17.36 79.65 -8.48
C ASN A 49 16.63 78.33 -8.20
N GLY A 50 15.42 78.20 -8.77
CA GLY A 50 14.66 76.95 -8.77
C GLY A 50 15.18 75.96 -9.82
N LEU A 51 14.39 74.92 -10.10
CA LEU A 51 14.63 73.98 -11.19
C LEU A 51 14.22 74.60 -12.54
N ASP A 52 15.17 74.72 -13.47
CA ASP A 52 14.92 75.18 -14.85
C ASP A 52 14.36 74.04 -15.75
N GLY A 53 14.37 72.79 -15.27
CA GLY A 53 13.71 71.64 -15.92
C GLY A 53 14.01 70.27 -15.29
N THR A 54 13.46 69.20 -15.87
CA THR A 54 13.66 67.82 -15.39
C THR A 54 15.08 67.29 -15.57
N ASP A 55 15.91 67.91 -16.42
CA ASP A 55 17.34 67.57 -16.58
C ASP A 55 18.17 67.84 -15.29
N GLU A 56 17.62 68.60 -14.33
CA GLU A 56 18.25 68.94 -13.04
C GLU A 56 17.79 68.02 -11.89
N LEU A 57 16.85 67.11 -12.16
CA LEU A 57 16.20 66.19 -11.23
C LEU A 57 16.61 64.74 -11.55
N ALA A 58 17.07 64.00 -10.54
CA ALA A 58 17.17 62.55 -10.59
C ALA A 58 16.25 61.92 -9.54
N LEU A 59 15.33 61.05 -9.98
CA LEU A 59 14.39 60.30 -9.14
C LEU A 59 14.82 58.82 -9.12
N TYR A 60 14.96 58.26 -7.93
CA TYR A 60 15.36 56.88 -7.70
C TYR A 60 14.22 56.12 -7.00
N LEU A 61 13.95 54.91 -7.50
CA LEU A 61 13.00 53.94 -6.94
C LEU A 61 13.77 52.65 -6.64
N ASP A 62 13.87 52.30 -5.36
CA ASP A 62 14.66 51.18 -4.83
C ASP A 62 16.16 51.20 -5.25
N GLY A 63 16.66 52.40 -5.58
CA GLY A 63 18.02 52.66 -6.03
C GLY A 63 18.21 52.77 -7.54
N ASP A 64 17.24 52.32 -8.35
CA ASP A 64 17.27 52.48 -9.81
C ASP A 64 16.74 53.85 -10.25
N GLU A 65 17.38 54.48 -11.25
CA GLU A 65 17.01 55.82 -11.71
C GLU A 65 15.82 55.79 -12.68
N VAL A 66 14.67 56.29 -12.23
CA VAL A 66 13.38 56.27 -12.94
C VAL A 66 12.93 57.65 -13.46
N SER A 67 13.80 58.66 -13.37
CA SER A 67 13.54 60.06 -13.79
C SER A 67 12.85 60.17 -15.15
N GLY A 68 13.31 59.40 -16.15
CA GLY A 68 12.83 59.45 -17.54
C GLY A 68 11.55 58.66 -17.83
N THR A 69 10.96 58.01 -16.83
CA THR A 69 9.72 57.21 -16.97
C THR A 69 8.63 57.60 -15.97
N LEU A 70 9.03 57.96 -14.75
CA LEU A 70 8.10 58.21 -13.64
C LEU A 70 7.76 59.71 -13.44
N VAL A 71 8.59 60.65 -13.88
CA VAL A 71 8.29 62.10 -13.78
C VAL A 71 7.46 62.57 -14.99
N ASP A 72 6.32 63.22 -14.76
CA ASP A 72 5.55 63.95 -15.79
C ASP A 72 6.08 65.38 -15.94
N ARG A 73 6.09 66.15 -14.83
CA ARG A 73 6.50 67.56 -14.81
C ARG A 73 6.86 68.05 -13.41
N ILE A 74 7.30 69.30 -13.33
CA ILE A 74 7.56 70.05 -12.10
C ILE A 74 6.52 71.18 -12.04
N ASP A 75 5.68 71.21 -11.00
CA ASP A 75 4.62 72.22 -10.84
C ASP A 75 5.03 73.34 -9.86
N ALA A 76 5.94 73.07 -8.92
CA ALA A 76 6.63 74.08 -8.11
C ALA A 76 8.15 73.86 -8.17
N ASP A 77 8.90 74.93 -8.46
CA ASP A 77 10.33 74.89 -8.78
C ASP A 77 11.27 75.15 -7.58
N GLY A 78 10.72 75.30 -6.36
CA GLY A 78 11.47 75.69 -5.16
C GLY A 78 11.46 77.19 -4.85
N THR A 79 11.09 78.06 -5.78
CA THR A 79 11.23 79.53 -5.59
C THR A 79 10.23 80.12 -4.59
N ASP A 80 9.11 79.44 -4.33
CA ASP A 80 8.17 79.75 -3.25
C ASP A 80 8.40 78.92 -1.96
N GLY A 81 9.52 78.19 -1.86
CA GLY A 81 9.89 77.41 -0.66
C GLY A 81 9.49 75.93 -0.69
N ARG A 82 8.93 75.45 -1.80
CA ARG A 82 8.52 74.05 -2.00
C ARG A 82 8.83 73.60 -3.42
N VAL A 83 9.22 72.34 -3.58
CA VAL A 83 9.28 71.66 -4.89
C VAL A 83 8.12 70.67 -4.99
N GLU A 84 7.42 70.67 -6.11
CA GLU A 84 6.34 69.72 -6.44
C GLU A 84 6.69 69.02 -7.76
N ILE A 85 6.79 67.69 -7.72
CA ILE A 85 7.15 66.84 -8.86
C ILE A 85 5.97 65.92 -9.15
N ASP A 86 5.24 66.17 -10.23
CA ASP A 86 4.13 65.33 -10.67
C ASP A 86 4.66 64.04 -11.32
N LEU A 87 4.10 62.90 -10.91
CA LEU A 87 4.47 61.58 -11.39
C LEU A 87 3.44 61.04 -12.40
N THR A 88 3.91 60.20 -13.32
CA THR A 88 3.09 59.55 -14.36
C THR A 88 2.17 58.46 -13.80
N GLN A 89 2.46 57.98 -12.59
CA GLN A 89 1.71 56.98 -11.83
C GLN A 89 2.04 57.08 -10.33
N ASP A 90 1.13 56.57 -9.50
CA ASP A 90 1.23 56.40 -8.04
C ASP A 90 2.41 55.48 -7.67
N VAL A 91 3.11 55.78 -6.56
CA VAL A 91 4.15 54.90 -5.99
C VAL A 91 3.55 54.04 -4.87
N ALA A 92 3.84 52.74 -4.89
CA ALA A 92 3.39 51.81 -3.86
C ALA A 92 4.16 52.04 -2.53
N PRO A 93 3.50 52.17 -1.36
CA PRO A 93 4.18 52.46 -0.09
C PRO A 93 5.27 51.48 0.36
N ASN A 94 5.33 50.27 -0.20
CA ASN A 94 6.40 49.31 0.09
C ASN A 94 7.72 49.57 -0.68
N ARG A 95 7.83 50.67 -1.44
CA ARG A 95 8.98 50.99 -2.30
C ARG A 95 9.78 52.16 -1.73
N ASN A 96 11.12 52.08 -1.75
CA ASN A 96 11.96 53.20 -1.29
C ASN A 96 12.09 54.26 -2.40
N LEU A 97 11.60 55.47 -2.13
CA LEU A 97 11.65 56.60 -3.06
C LEU A 97 12.70 57.63 -2.58
N SER A 98 13.54 58.11 -3.50
CA SER A 98 14.59 59.09 -3.21
C SER A 98 14.75 60.11 -4.35
N VAL A 99 14.87 61.40 -4.02
CA VAL A 99 14.97 62.52 -4.99
C VAL A 99 16.28 63.26 -4.80
N LYS A 100 16.94 63.59 -5.92
CA LYS A 100 18.16 64.40 -5.96
C LYS A 100 17.99 65.57 -6.93
N LEU A 101 18.21 66.79 -6.43
CA LEU A 101 18.15 68.04 -7.17
C LEU A 101 19.56 68.59 -7.40
N THR A 102 19.82 69.16 -8.58
CA THR A 102 21.15 69.68 -8.99
C THR A 102 21.07 71.09 -9.59
N ASP A 103 22.13 71.89 -9.41
CA ASP A 103 22.20 73.38 -9.57
C ASP A 103 21.18 74.19 -8.71
N PHE A 104 20.22 73.49 -8.10
CA PHE A 104 19.21 73.95 -7.18
C PHE A 104 19.76 74.79 -6.02
N GLY A 105 19.23 76.00 -5.84
CA GLY A 105 19.65 76.89 -4.74
C GLY A 105 21.14 77.30 -4.77
N SER A 106 21.82 77.16 -5.92
CA SER A 106 23.28 77.26 -6.13
C SER A 106 24.13 76.09 -5.60
N GLY A 107 23.52 74.92 -5.40
CA GLY A 107 24.19 73.69 -4.94
C GLY A 107 23.53 72.41 -5.48
N SER A 108 23.30 71.45 -4.58
CA SER A 108 22.55 70.24 -4.86
C SER A 108 21.92 69.73 -3.56
N VAL A 109 20.70 69.21 -3.65
CA VAL A 109 19.91 68.73 -2.51
C VAL A 109 19.55 67.26 -2.74
N THR A 110 19.36 66.47 -1.69
CA THR A 110 18.93 65.07 -1.81
C THR A 110 18.04 64.72 -0.63
N ALA A 111 16.81 64.27 -0.93
CA ALA A 111 15.91 63.63 0.01
C ALA A 111 16.00 62.11 -0.22
N THR A 112 16.27 61.36 0.83
CA THR A 112 16.12 59.90 0.86
C THR A 112 14.94 59.54 1.74
N ASP A 113 14.45 58.31 1.62
CA ASP A 113 13.46 57.75 2.55
C ASP A 113 12.17 58.60 2.58
N ILE A 114 11.75 59.05 1.39
CA ILE A 114 10.57 59.89 1.17
C ILE A 114 9.33 59.11 1.62
N SER A 115 8.46 59.75 2.41
CA SER A 115 7.24 59.11 2.89
C SER A 115 6.23 58.92 1.75
N VAL A 116 6.21 57.73 1.15
CA VAL A 116 5.20 57.31 0.18
C VAL A 116 3.90 57.00 0.91
N THR A 117 2.77 57.52 0.44
CA THR A 117 1.49 57.43 1.17
C THR A 117 0.43 56.62 0.45
N SER A 118 -0.16 55.65 1.16
CA SER A 118 -1.22 54.76 0.67
C SER A 118 -2.51 55.49 0.25
N LYS A 119 -2.69 56.73 0.73
CA LYS A 119 -3.90 57.52 0.53
C LYS A 119 -3.69 58.99 0.87
N THR A 120 -4.49 59.85 0.23
CA THR A 120 -4.61 61.27 0.58
C THR A 120 -6.01 61.61 1.10
N ILE A 121 -6.07 62.35 2.21
CA ILE A 121 -7.26 62.95 2.80
C ILE A 121 -7.23 64.45 2.48
N THR A 122 -8.27 64.98 1.84
CA THR A 122 -8.35 66.41 1.51
C THR A 122 -9.52 67.06 2.26
N PRO A 123 -9.27 67.82 3.34
CA PRO A 123 -10.29 68.62 4.01
C PRO A 123 -10.95 69.62 3.06
N ALA A 124 -12.25 69.87 3.25
CA ALA A 124 -13.01 70.84 2.46
C ALA A 124 -14.12 71.52 3.26
N SER A 125 -14.51 72.73 2.87
CA SER A 125 -15.39 73.61 3.66
C SER A 125 -16.86 73.16 3.69
N ASP A 126 -17.28 72.30 2.76
CA ASP A 126 -18.58 71.62 2.75
C ASP A 126 -18.53 70.22 3.41
N GLY A 127 -17.35 69.77 3.85
CA GLY A 127 -17.05 68.41 4.30
C GLY A 127 -16.54 67.52 3.17
N GLY A 128 -15.27 67.11 3.28
CA GLY A 128 -14.61 66.16 2.38
C GLY A 128 -15.20 64.74 2.48
N SER A 129 -14.89 63.90 1.49
CA SER A 129 -15.39 62.52 1.43
C SER A 129 -14.71 61.61 2.44
N ASP A 130 -15.49 60.72 3.05
CA ASP A 130 -14.99 59.66 3.93
C ASP A 130 -14.09 58.68 3.17
N ALA A 131 -12.84 58.53 3.61
CA ALA A 131 -11.95 57.46 3.16
C ALA A 131 -12.06 56.22 4.07
N ASN A 132 -11.86 55.02 3.51
CA ASN A 132 -11.40 53.89 4.31
C ASN A 132 -9.89 53.80 4.22
N VAL A 133 -9.24 53.73 5.39
CA VAL A 133 -7.81 53.46 5.58
C VAL A 133 -7.64 52.20 6.42
N TYR A 134 -6.43 51.64 6.47
CA TYR A 134 -6.09 50.56 7.39
C TYR A 134 -5.25 51.03 8.58
N HIS A 135 -5.16 50.20 9.62
CA HIS A 135 -4.30 50.43 10.77
C HIS A 135 -2.85 50.13 10.37
N GLY A 136 -1.93 51.08 10.60
CA GLY A 136 -0.52 50.99 10.22
C GLY A 136 -0.18 51.34 8.77
N GLU A 137 -1.15 51.79 7.93
CA GLU A 137 -0.82 52.39 6.62
C GLU A 137 -0.57 53.91 6.76
N VAL A 138 0.48 54.42 6.11
CA VAL A 138 0.81 55.86 6.16
C VAL A 138 -0.07 56.62 5.16
N ILE A 139 -0.65 57.74 5.60
CA ILE A 139 -1.55 58.58 4.79
C ILE A 139 -1.10 60.05 4.77
N ALA A 140 -1.41 60.75 3.68
CA ALA A 140 -1.26 62.20 3.54
C ALA A 140 -2.56 62.93 3.93
N VAL A 141 -2.44 64.09 4.58
CA VAL A 141 -3.54 65.08 4.71
C VAL A 141 -3.17 66.34 3.94
N GLU A 142 -3.78 66.54 2.78
CA GLU A 142 -3.48 67.64 1.85
C GLU A 142 -4.43 68.83 2.06
N ASP A 143 -3.89 70.04 2.22
CA ASP A 143 -4.64 71.29 2.17
C ASP A 143 -3.82 72.36 1.41
N ARG A 144 -4.31 72.75 0.23
CA ARG A 144 -3.61 73.70 -0.67
C ARG A 144 -3.65 75.16 -0.19
N ASP A 145 -4.47 75.51 0.80
CA ASP A 145 -4.44 76.83 1.44
C ASP A 145 -3.66 76.78 2.78
N ALA A 146 -3.10 75.62 3.17
CA ALA A 146 -2.32 75.47 4.40
C ALA A 146 -0.93 76.09 4.35
N ASN A 147 -0.40 76.27 5.56
CA ASN A 147 0.91 76.84 5.91
C ASN A 147 1.14 76.58 7.42
N ALA A 148 2.29 76.96 7.98
CA ALA A 148 2.63 76.69 9.38
C ALA A 148 1.72 77.35 10.45
N ASP A 149 0.94 78.39 10.14
CA ASP A 149 -0.08 78.94 11.05
C ASP A 149 -1.44 78.19 10.95
N THR A 150 -1.59 77.23 10.03
CA THR A 150 -2.83 76.43 9.85
C THR A 150 -2.87 75.26 10.83
N ASN A 151 -3.84 75.31 11.75
CA ASN A 151 -4.05 74.27 12.77
C ASN A 151 -4.68 73.02 12.14
N LEU A 152 -4.05 71.87 12.36
CA LEU A 152 -4.54 70.55 11.97
C LEU A 152 -4.96 69.76 13.23
N VAL A 153 -6.18 69.25 13.24
CA VAL A 153 -6.74 68.45 14.34
C VAL A 153 -7.25 67.12 13.77
N VAL A 154 -6.98 66.02 14.46
CA VAL A 154 -7.63 64.73 14.23
C VAL A 154 -8.35 64.32 15.50
N GLU A 155 -9.66 64.11 15.44
CA GLU A 155 -10.48 63.63 16.57
C GLU A 155 -11.12 62.28 16.23
N ALA A 156 -11.10 61.33 17.16
CA ALA A 156 -11.99 60.18 17.09
C ALA A 156 -13.45 60.66 17.18
N GLY A 157 -14.37 60.03 16.43
CA GLY A 157 -15.76 60.47 16.24
C GLY A 157 -16.64 60.54 17.51
N GLY A 158 -16.10 60.16 18.68
CA GLY A 158 -16.65 60.49 20.00
C GLY A 158 -16.31 61.90 20.53
N GLY A 159 -15.52 62.69 19.79
CA GLY A 159 -14.98 63.98 20.23
C GLY A 159 -13.75 63.84 21.15
N SER A 160 -12.84 62.93 20.82
CA SER A 160 -11.56 62.76 21.54
C SER A 160 -10.39 63.05 20.61
N GLY A 161 -9.66 64.13 20.89
CA GLY A 161 -8.47 64.50 20.13
C GLY A 161 -7.38 63.41 20.16
N VAL A 162 -6.85 63.13 18.97
CA VAL A 162 -5.68 62.29 18.69
C VAL A 162 -4.48 63.18 18.41
N LEU A 163 -4.64 64.08 17.43
CA LEU A 163 -3.65 65.07 17.00
C LEU A 163 -4.21 66.49 17.19
N ASP A 164 -3.37 67.40 17.64
CA ASP A 164 -3.59 68.87 17.61
C ASP A 164 -2.22 69.51 17.30
N GLY A 165 -2.07 70.05 16.09
CA GLY A 165 -0.78 70.45 15.52
C GLY A 165 -0.93 71.39 14.31
N SER A 166 0.06 71.39 13.43
CA SER A 166 0.09 72.23 12.22
C SER A 166 0.94 71.59 11.12
N TYR A 167 0.83 72.13 9.91
CA TYR A 167 1.70 71.82 8.77
C TYR A 167 3.14 72.33 9.01
N ALA A 168 4.11 71.75 8.29
CA ALA A 168 5.48 72.24 8.28
C ALA A 168 5.62 73.57 7.51
N ASP A 169 6.71 74.31 7.74
CA ASP A 169 7.02 75.51 6.95
C ASP A 169 7.10 75.17 5.45
N ASN A 170 6.42 75.97 4.62
CA ASN A 170 6.28 75.82 3.16
C ASN A 170 5.56 74.54 2.66
N SER A 171 5.12 73.64 3.55
CA SER A 171 4.40 72.40 3.21
C SER A 171 2.89 72.60 3.05
N GLN A 172 2.24 71.78 2.22
CA GLN A 172 0.78 71.68 2.07
C GLN A 172 0.23 70.29 2.41
N VAL A 173 1.09 69.37 2.87
CA VAL A 173 0.75 68.01 3.24
C VAL A 173 1.20 67.71 4.67
N TYR A 174 0.38 67.01 5.44
CA TYR A 174 0.79 66.42 6.71
C TYR A 174 0.84 64.90 6.57
N VAL A 175 1.99 64.28 6.89
CA VAL A 175 2.11 62.82 6.93
C VAL A 175 1.54 62.31 8.26
N PHE A 176 0.51 61.49 8.19
CA PHE A 176 -0.14 60.88 9.35
C PHE A 176 0.05 59.36 9.32
N ASP A 177 0.65 58.85 10.39
CA ASP A 177 0.82 57.42 10.64
C ASP A 177 -0.42 56.88 11.38
N THR A 178 -0.90 55.70 10.99
CA THR A 178 -2.10 55.08 11.56
C THR A 178 -1.80 53.90 12.49
N ASP A 179 -0.54 53.65 12.84
CA ASP A 179 -0.16 52.59 13.81
C ASP A 179 -0.61 52.90 15.27
N ASP A 180 -0.79 54.18 15.61
CA ASP A 180 -1.05 54.66 16.97
C ASP A 180 -2.57 54.92 17.24
N VAL A 181 -3.48 54.42 16.38
CA VAL A 181 -4.93 54.74 16.40
C VAL A 181 -5.86 53.52 16.19
N ASP A 182 -6.78 53.33 17.13
CA ASP A 182 -7.68 52.16 17.22
C ASP A 182 -8.46 51.83 15.92
N ALA A 183 -8.28 50.60 15.43
CA ALA A 183 -9.01 50.07 14.29
C ALA A 183 -10.54 49.94 14.55
N GLY A 184 -11.35 50.10 13.50
CA GLY A 184 -12.80 49.98 13.56
C GLY A 184 -13.54 51.27 13.97
N GLU A 185 -12.83 52.31 14.42
CA GLU A 185 -13.40 53.64 14.71
C GLU A 185 -13.52 54.52 13.43
N ARG A 186 -14.00 55.75 13.61
CA ARG A 186 -13.99 56.82 12.60
C ARG A 186 -13.26 58.00 13.20
N TYR A 187 -12.40 58.64 12.42
CA TYR A 187 -11.72 59.88 12.77
C TYR A 187 -12.18 61.00 11.85
N ASP A 188 -12.34 62.19 12.42
CA ASP A 188 -12.67 63.42 11.72
C ASP A 188 -11.43 64.33 11.73
N VAL A 189 -11.05 64.84 10.55
CA VAL A 189 -9.86 65.63 10.32
C VAL A 189 -10.29 67.07 10.02
N THR A 190 -9.70 68.04 10.71
CA THR A 190 -9.98 69.47 10.50
C THR A 190 -8.69 70.23 10.24
N SER A 191 -8.58 70.87 9.07
CA SER A 191 -7.52 71.84 8.76
C SER A 191 -8.14 73.24 8.70
N GLY A 192 -7.74 74.13 9.61
CA GLY A 192 -8.20 75.53 9.63
C GLY A 192 -9.72 75.69 9.82
N SER A 193 -10.47 75.82 8.71
CA SER A 193 -11.94 75.88 8.68
C SER A 193 -12.61 74.67 8.02
N ASP A 194 -11.82 73.80 7.42
CA ASP A 194 -12.22 72.81 6.44
C ASP A 194 -12.02 71.41 7.01
N ALA A 195 -12.90 70.47 6.65
CA ALA A 195 -12.96 69.17 7.32
C ALA A 195 -13.09 68.00 6.34
N ALA A 196 -12.63 66.83 6.75
CA ALA A 196 -12.84 65.53 6.12
C ALA A 196 -12.93 64.45 7.21
N GLY A 197 -12.99 63.17 6.83
CA GLY A 197 -12.87 62.08 7.79
C GLY A 197 -12.39 60.79 7.14
N PHE A 198 -11.97 59.86 7.98
CA PHE A 198 -11.60 58.51 7.57
C PHE A 198 -12.10 57.47 8.58
N ARG A 199 -12.25 56.25 8.10
CA ARG A 199 -12.50 55.05 8.91
C ARG A 199 -11.26 54.18 8.85
N ILE A 200 -10.72 53.84 10.01
CA ILE A 200 -9.70 52.81 10.12
C ILE A 200 -10.41 51.46 10.15
N SER A 201 -9.93 50.52 9.35
CA SER A 201 -10.26 49.10 9.45
C SER A 201 -8.98 48.32 9.73
N ASP A 202 -9.10 47.08 10.20
CA ASP A 202 -8.00 46.13 10.08
C ASP A 202 -7.87 45.73 8.59
N LEU A 203 -6.66 45.39 8.11
CA LEU A 203 -6.48 44.73 6.81
C LEU A 203 -6.77 43.22 6.93
N GLU A 204 -6.73 42.68 8.16
CA GLU A 204 -6.79 41.25 8.48
C GLU A 204 -5.76 40.44 7.67
N LEU A 205 -4.57 41.03 7.44
CA LEU A 205 -3.46 40.41 6.72
C LEU A 205 -2.85 39.29 7.56
N ALA A 206 -2.98 38.05 7.10
CA ALA A 206 -2.41 36.88 7.73
C ALA A 206 -1.69 36.00 6.70
N VAL A 207 -0.63 35.35 7.16
CA VAL A 207 0.10 34.30 6.44
C VAL A 207 0.14 33.04 7.31
N GLU A 208 -0.30 31.92 6.75
CA GLU A 208 -0.17 30.60 7.37
C GLU A 208 0.64 29.70 6.43
N VAL A 209 1.68 29.02 6.94
CA VAL A 209 2.56 28.16 6.15
C VAL A 209 2.04 26.73 6.15
N SER A 210 2.10 26.05 5.00
CA SER A 210 1.44 24.74 4.79
C SER A 210 1.99 23.65 5.71
N ASP A 211 3.31 23.61 5.89
CA ASP A 211 3.98 22.91 7.00
C ASP A 211 5.13 23.79 7.55
N THR A 212 5.61 23.43 8.74
CA THR A 212 6.75 24.02 9.44
C THR A 212 7.93 23.05 9.58
N ASN A 213 7.82 21.80 9.11
CA ASN A 213 8.88 20.80 9.13
C ASN A 213 8.87 20.03 7.80
N VAL A 214 9.77 20.38 6.89
CA VAL A 214 9.82 19.84 5.51
C VAL A 214 11.22 19.30 5.19
N THR A 215 11.36 18.51 4.12
CA THR A 215 12.68 18.13 3.57
C THR A 215 13.21 19.17 2.59
N ASP A 216 14.44 19.01 2.09
CA ASP A 216 14.98 19.84 1.00
C ASP A 216 14.54 19.43 -0.41
N GLU A 217 13.67 18.43 -0.52
CA GLU A 217 12.93 18.06 -1.74
C GLU A 217 11.51 18.68 -1.77
N ASP A 218 10.89 18.89 -0.61
CA ASP A 218 9.58 19.52 -0.45
C ASP A 218 9.56 21.01 -0.80
N SER A 219 8.46 21.50 -1.38
CA SER A 219 8.26 22.93 -1.66
C SER A 219 7.68 23.69 -0.47
N ILE A 220 8.28 24.85 -0.12
CA ILE A 220 7.71 25.76 0.86
C ILE A 220 6.59 26.58 0.21
N THR A 221 5.34 26.39 0.65
CA THR A 221 4.20 27.22 0.27
C THR A 221 3.54 27.90 1.49
N ALA A 222 2.91 29.06 1.26
CA ALA A 222 2.21 29.82 2.29
C ALA A 222 0.90 30.42 1.78
N ASP A 223 -0.19 30.18 2.51
CA ASP A 223 -1.52 30.75 2.25
C ASP A 223 -1.61 32.15 2.85
N VAL A 224 -2.00 33.13 2.03
CA VAL A 224 -2.14 34.54 2.43
C VAL A 224 -3.60 34.98 2.33
N THR A 225 -4.10 35.63 3.39
CA THR A 225 -5.46 36.20 3.44
C THR A 225 -5.42 37.67 3.85
N ALA A 226 -6.40 38.45 3.36
CA ALA A 226 -6.65 39.85 3.74
C ALA A 226 -8.06 40.27 3.29
N ILE A 227 -8.61 41.37 3.81
CA ILE A 227 -9.89 41.94 3.32
C ILE A 227 -9.74 42.93 2.15
N ARG A 228 -8.51 43.18 1.67
CA ARG A 228 -8.26 43.97 0.44
C ARG A 228 -8.03 43.00 -0.72
N GLY A 229 -8.86 43.12 -1.75
CA GLY A 229 -8.80 42.28 -2.95
C GLY A 229 -8.43 43.08 -4.20
N GLY A 230 -7.73 42.44 -5.14
CA GLY A 230 -7.26 43.02 -6.39
C GLY A 230 -6.00 43.88 -6.27
N THR A 231 -5.30 43.87 -5.13
CA THR A 231 -3.95 44.42 -4.98
C THR A 231 -2.90 43.33 -4.99
N THR A 232 -1.68 43.65 -5.44
CA THR A 232 -0.56 42.73 -5.33
C THR A 232 0.05 42.78 -3.94
N ALA A 233 0.45 41.63 -3.44
CA ALA A 233 1.31 41.50 -2.27
C ALA A 233 2.63 40.82 -2.67
N THR A 234 3.70 41.15 -1.95
CA THR A 234 5.04 40.57 -2.15
C THR A 234 5.33 39.68 -0.95
N GLY A 235 5.48 38.38 -1.20
CA GLY A 235 5.96 37.41 -0.23
C GLY A 235 7.46 37.18 -0.45
N THR A 236 8.24 37.25 0.62
CA THR A 236 9.69 37.04 0.61
C THR A 236 10.05 35.97 1.62
N LEU A 237 10.77 34.95 1.18
CA LEU A 237 11.33 33.90 2.01
C LEU A 237 12.75 34.29 2.42
N THR A 238 12.97 34.36 3.73
CA THR A 238 14.23 34.75 4.37
C THR A 238 14.80 33.56 5.14
N ASP A 239 16.12 33.38 5.10
CA ASP A 239 16.82 32.30 5.80
C ASP A 239 17.24 32.64 7.25
N GLY A 240 17.92 31.71 7.92
CA GLY A 240 18.32 31.82 9.32
C GLY A 240 19.46 32.80 9.63
N ASP A 241 20.23 33.21 8.61
CA ASP A 241 21.22 34.31 8.73
C ASP A 241 20.58 35.68 8.42
N GLY A 242 19.41 35.68 7.76
CA GLY A 242 18.60 36.86 7.45
C GLY A 242 18.67 37.33 6.00
N ASP A 243 19.19 36.50 5.09
CA ASP A 243 19.28 36.80 3.66
C ASP A 243 18.01 36.34 2.91
N GLU A 244 17.60 37.10 1.89
CA GLU A 244 16.50 36.73 0.99
C GLU A 244 16.93 35.59 0.05
N VAL A 245 16.19 34.47 0.07
CA VAL A 245 16.46 33.30 -0.78
C VAL A 245 15.47 33.14 -1.92
N ALA A 246 14.22 33.57 -1.75
CA ALA A 246 13.17 33.52 -2.77
C ALA A 246 12.12 34.62 -2.53
N THR A 247 11.47 35.09 -3.60
CA THR A 247 10.36 36.06 -3.53
C THR A 247 9.30 35.72 -4.57
N ALA A 248 8.04 35.76 -4.15
CA ALA A 248 6.84 35.53 -4.96
C ALA A 248 5.90 36.75 -4.88
N VAL A 249 5.17 37.05 -5.96
CA VAL A 249 4.32 38.26 -6.05
C VAL A 249 2.98 37.89 -6.66
N GLU A 250 1.97 37.74 -5.81
CA GLU A 250 0.61 37.37 -6.22
C GLU A 250 -0.41 38.48 -5.96
N THR A 251 -1.62 38.31 -6.51
CA THR A 251 -2.74 39.24 -6.35
C THR A 251 -3.72 38.70 -5.31
N LEU A 252 -3.90 39.43 -4.20
CA LEU A 252 -4.83 39.08 -3.13
C LEU A 252 -6.27 39.03 -3.66
N ASP A 253 -7.03 37.99 -3.33
CA ASP A 253 -8.46 37.89 -3.71
C ASP A 253 -9.35 38.84 -2.89
N GLY A 254 -9.07 38.96 -1.59
CA GLY A 254 -9.86 39.75 -0.64
C GLY A 254 -11.00 38.98 0.06
N THR A 255 -11.24 37.71 -0.30
CA THR A 255 -12.18 36.80 0.37
C THR A 255 -11.69 35.35 0.52
N GLU A 256 -10.88 34.86 -0.41
CA GLU A 256 -10.25 33.53 -0.37
C GLU A 256 -8.73 33.66 -0.11
N ALA A 257 -8.08 32.56 0.30
CA ALA A 257 -6.63 32.52 0.47
C ALA A 257 -5.92 32.45 -0.89
N VAL A 258 -4.70 32.99 -0.94
CA VAL A 258 -3.83 32.97 -2.12
C VAL A 258 -2.50 32.34 -1.74
N GLU A 259 -2.15 31.23 -2.40
CA GLU A 259 -0.91 30.50 -2.20
C GLU A 259 0.29 31.25 -2.79
N PHE A 260 1.36 31.38 -2.02
CA PHE A 260 2.68 31.84 -2.46
C PHE A 260 3.63 30.63 -2.42
N ASP A 261 4.12 30.19 -3.58
CA ASP A 261 5.11 29.11 -3.73
C ASP A 261 6.53 29.67 -3.81
N PHE A 262 7.44 29.10 -3.00
CA PHE A 262 8.86 29.46 -2.92
C PHE A 262 9.79 28.32 -3.36
N GLY A 263 9.24 27.19 -3.84
CA GLY A 263 9.99 25.98 -4.21
C GLY A 263 10.68 25.30 -3.02
N SER A 264 11.48 24.28 -3.32
CA SER A 264 12.29 23.60 -2.31
C SER A 264 13.58 24.38 -1.96
N GLN A 265 14.09 24.15 -0.76
CA GLN A 265 15.16 24.94 -0.14
C GLN A 265 16.13 24.02 0.60
N SER A 266 17.39 24.42 0.79
CA SER A 266 18.37 23.52 1.43
C SER A 266 18.27 23.51 2.95
N ALA A 267 18.36 22.32 3.55
CA ALA A 267 18.41 22.12 5.00
C ALA A 267 19.50 22.92 5.73
N GLY A 268 20.56 23.32 5.03
CA GLY A 268 21.74 23.97 5.62
C GLY A 268 21.53 25.40 6.15
N ASN A 269 20.50 26.13 5.70
CA ASN A 269 20.35 27.57 5.97
C ASN A 269 19.15 27.92 6.89
N GLY A 270 18.41 26.93 7.40
CA GLY A 270 17.23 27.17 8.25
C GLY A 270 17.54 27.75 9.65
N PRO A 271 16.52 28.24 10.38
CA PRO A 271 15.10 28.23 10.02
C PRO A 271 14.74 29.31 9.00
N TYR A 272 13.77 29.01 8.15
CA TYR A 272 13.23 29.95 7.17
C TYR A 272 11.99 30.67 7.70
N THR A 273 11.70 31.86 7.18
CA THR A 273 10.45 32.60 7.47
C THR A 273 9.90 33.27 6.21
N VAL A 274 8.58 33.25 6.04
CA VAL A 274 7.88 33.94 4.95
C VAL A 274 7.36 35.27 5.49
N SER A 275 7.79 36.39 4.90
CA SER A 275 7.31 37.74 5.20
C SER A 275 6.51 38.28 4.01
N VAL A 276 5.24 38.62 4.22
CA VAL A 276 4.31 39.05 3.15
C VAL A 276 3.86 40.49 3.39
N THR A 277 3.99 41.33 2.36
CA THR A 277 3.65 42.76 2.38
C THR A 277 2.55 43.09 1.36
N ASP A 278 1.42 43.69 1.76
CA ASP A 278 0.47 44.29 0.80
C ASP A 278 1.09 45.57 0.22
N ASN A 279 1.36 45.56 -1.08
CA ASN A 279 2.15 46.62 -1.71
C ASN A 279 1.47 48.00 -1.62
N GLN A 280 0.13 48.05 -1.54
CA GLN A 280 -0.63 49.32 -1.51
C GLN A 280 -0.77 49.95 -0.12
N SER A 281 -0.69 49.19 0.98
CA SER A 281 -0.67 49.75 2.35
C SER A 281 0.75 49.87 2.92
N GLY A 282 1.68 49.02 2.47
CA GLY A 282 2.99 48.84 3.11
C GLY A 282 2.94 47.94 4.35
N LEU A 283 1.78 47.40 4.71
CA LEU A 283 1.61 46.50 5.85
C LEU A 283 2.22 45.14 5.57
N ALA A 284 3.00 44.63 6.53
CA ALA A 284 3.68 43.34 6.45
C ALA A 284 3.34 42.41 7.63
N VAL A 285 3.28 41.12 7.35
CA VAL A 285 3.12 40.04 8.34
C VAL A 285 4.18 38.96 8.09
N THR A 286 4.64 38.28 9.13
CA THR A 286 5.66 37.22 9.03
C THR A 286 5.15 35.92 9.63
N SER A 287 5.46 34.80 8.99
CA SER A 287 5.12 33.45 9.43
C SER A 287 5.84 33.04 10.72
N THR A 288 5.50 31.86 11.23
CA THR A 288 6.39 31.11 12.12
C THR A 288 7.61 30.58 11.38
N ASP A 289 8.67 30.29 12.13
CA ASP A 289 9.86 29.55 11.69
C ASP A 289 9.47 28.23 10.99
N ILE A 290 10.10 27.96 9.84
CA ILE A 290 10.03 26.72 9.07
C ILE A 290 11.38 26.00 9.19
N THR A 291 11.35 24.74 9.58
CA THR A 291 12.53 23.86 9.63
C THR A 291 12.60 23.05 8.35
N VAL A 292 13.78 23.03 7.73
CA VAL A 292 14.10 22.16 6.60
C VAL A 292 15.15 21.14 7.06
N SER A 293 14.93 19.86 6.80
CA SER A 293 15.90 18.78 7.03
C SER A 293 16.38 18.16 5.71
N GLU A 294 17.56 17.56 5.71
CA GLU A 294 18.03 16.76 4.56
C GLU A 294 17.05 15.58 4.35
N SER A 295 16.66 15.30 3.11
CA SER A 295 15.95 14.06 2.78
C SER A 295 16.78 12.83 3.15
N GLN A 296 16.12 11.68 3.34
CA GLN A 296 16.82 10.41 3.51
C GLN A 296 17.06 9.81 2.12
N GLU A 297 18.30 9.40 1.83
CA GLU A 297 18.61 8.62 0.63
C GLU A 297 17.73 7.35 0.60
N GLY A 298 17.09 7.08 -0.54
CA GLY A 298 16.33 5.85 -0.75
C GLY A 298 17.23 4.62 -0.70
N GLU A 299 16.74 3.52 -0.12
CA GLU A 299 17.48 2.26 0.01
C GLU A 299 16.56 1.08 -0.33
N VAL A 300 17.05 0.12 -1.14
CA VAL A 300 16.32 -1.12 -1.46
C VAL A 300 17.07 -2.33 -0.88
N ARG A 301 16.33 -3.22 -0.21
CA ARG A 301 16.87 -4.46 0.39
C ARG A 301 16.07 -5.68 -0.05
N PHE A 302 16.65 -6.87 0.10
CA PHE A 302 15.91 -8.13 -0.03
C PHE A 302 15.31 -8.50 1.34
N GLU A 303 14.11 -9.08 1.38
CA GLU A 303 13.63 -9.76 2.60
C GLU A 303 14.57 -10.94 2.92
N ASP A 304 14.77 -11.83 1.93
CA ASP A 304 15.69 -12.96 2.02
C ASP A 304 16.84 -12.82 1.00
N SER A 305 18.02 -12.46 1.49
CA SER A 305 19.25 -12.28 0.68
C SER A 305 19.73 -13.54 -0.07
N VAL A 306 19.17 -14.72 0.22
CA VAL A 306 19.47 -15.97 -0.48
C VAL A 306 18.17 -16.73 -0.75
N VAL A 307 17.63 -16.56 -1.96
CA VAL A 307 16.47 -17.31 -2.43
C VAL A 307 16.94 -18.62 -3.07
N SER A 308 16.18 -19.70 -2.90
CA SER A 308 16.50 -21.00 -3.46
C SER A 308 15.26 -21.71 -3.96
N ASP A 309 15.36 -22.24 -5.16
CA ASP A 309 14.24 -22.74 -5.96
C ASP A 309 14.76 -23.79 -6.96
N GLU A 310 13.92 -24.31 -7.85
CA GLU A 310 14.33 -25.30 -8.86
C GLU A 310 14.22 -24.83 -10.32
N ARG A 311 15.07 -25.43 -11.18
CA ARG A 311 15.06 -25.16 -12.63
C ARG A 311 13.71 -25.55 -13.24
N GLY A 312 12.90 -24.54 -13.55
CA GLY A 312 11.63 -24.66 -14.27
C GLY A 312 10.46 -23.96 -13.59
N ASP A 313 10.64 -23.48 -12.36
CA ASP A 313 9.59 -22.86 -11.54
C ASP A 313 9.68 -21.31 -11.56
N VAL A 314 8.72 -20.66 -10.87
CA VAL A 314 8.51 -19.22 -10.84
C VAL A 314 9.00 -18.66 -9.50
N VAL A 315 10.27 -18.28 -9.49
CA VAL A 315 10.95 -17.85 -8.28
C VAL A 315 10.37 -16.55 -7.75
N SER A 316 9.82 -16.57 -6.54
CA SER A 316 9.40 -15.37 -5.81
C SER A 316 10.58 -14.71 -5.10
N VAL A 317 10.77 -13.40 -5.30
CA VAL A 317 11.81 -12.58 -4.64
C VAL A 317 11.19 -11.29 -4.11
N THR A 318 11.14 -11.16 -2.79
CA THR A 318 10.58 -10.00 -2.09
C THR A 318 11.64 -8.91 -1.87
N TYR A 319 11.33 -7.69 -2.27
CA TYR A 319 12.15 -6.49 -2.10
C TYR A 319 11.46 -5.53 -1.12
N GLN A 320 12.24 -4.88 -0.26
CA GLN A 320 11.79 -3.89 0.72
C GLN A 320 12.39 -2.53 0.38
N LEU A 321 11.55 -1.52 0.24
CA LEU A 321 11.90 -0.17 -0.18
C LEU A 321 11.79 0.79 1.02
N GLU A 322 12.83 1.58 1.30
CA GLU A 322 12.81 2.60 2.35
C GLU A 322 13.14 3.98 1.77
N ASN A 323 12.26 4.97 2.00
CA ASN A 323 12.37 6.34 1.49
C ASN A 323 12.43 6.45 -0.05
N THR A 324 11.88 5.46 -0.77
CA THR A 324 11.74 5.48 -2.22
C THR A 324 10.58 4.58 -2.63
N ASP A 325 9.88 4.96 -3.70
CA ASP A 325 8.79 4.16 -4.28
C ASP A 325 9.31 3.33 -5.49
N ASP A 326 10.56 3.56 -5.93
CA ASP A 326 11.19 2.99 -7.13
C ASP A 326 12.41 2.14 -6.76
N GLY A 327 12.62 1.03 -7.49
CA GLY A 327 13.87 0.26 -7.44
C GLY A 327 14.28 -0.29 -8.80
N TYR A 328 15.59 -0.46 -9.03
CA TYR A 328 16.14 -1.14 -10.19
C TYR A 328 16.82 -2.45 -9.77
N ILE A 329 16.38 -3.56 -10.37
CA ILE A 329 16.77 -4.91 -9.97
C ILE A 329 17.47 -5.66 -11.10
N VAL A 330 18.38 -6.56 -10.74
CA VAL A 330 19.09 -7.45 -11.68
C VAL A 330 19.23 -8.85 -11.07
N ILE A 331 18.91 -9.89 -11.84
CA ILE A 331 19.13 -11.30 -11.50
C ILE A 331 20.08 -11.91 -12.55
N GLY A 332 21.25 -12.37 -12.12
CA GLY A 332 22.35 -12.89 -12.94
C GLY A 332 23.36 -11.82 -13.38
N ASP A 333 24.50 -12.25 -13.92
CA ASP A 333 25.52 -11.40 -14.55
C ASP A 333 25.83 -11.80 -16.01
N GLU A 334 25.89 -10.83 -16.93
CA GLU A 334 26.08 -11.09 -18.37
C GLU A 334 27.46 -11.70 -18.73
N GLY A 335 28.46 -11.57 -17.84
CA GLY A 335 29.85 -11.99 -18.05
C GLY A 335 30.30 -13.18 -17.19
N GLU A 336 29.79 -13.35 -15.98
CA GLU A 336 30.05 -14.51 -15.11
C GLU A 336 29.05 -15.64 -15.38
N ASP A 337 27.74 -15.35 -15.29
CA ASP A 337 26.67 -16.33 -15.48
C ASP A 337 26.31 -16.55 -16.96
N ASN A 338 26.69 -15.60 -17.84
CA ASN A 338 26.32 -15.52 -19.25
C ASN A 338 24.82 -15.23 -19.49
N TYR A 339 24.08 -14.91 -18.43
CA TYR A 339 22.67 -14.56 -18.43
C TYR A 339 22.42 -13.52 -17.35
N ALA A 340 21.66 -12.48 -17.66
CA ALA A 340 21.05 -11.63 -16.66
C ALA A 340 19.70 -11.11 -17.16
N VAL A 341 18.74 -10.92 -16.25
CA VAL A 341 17.50 -10.19 -16.49
C VAL A 341 17.41 -9.00 -15.52
N SER A 342 16.90 -7.87 -15.99
CA SER A 342 16.74 -6.65 -15.18
C SER A 342 15.45 -5.91 -15.48
N GLY A 343 14.99 -5.11 -14.52
CA GLY A 343 13.79 -4.27 -14.63
C GLY A 343 13.78 -3.17 -13.57
N GLN A 344 12.89 -2.19 -13.75
CA GLN A 344 12.51 -1.23 -12.72
C GLN A 344 11.22 -1.71 -12.07
N ILE A 345 11.21 -1.88 -10.75
CA ILE A 345 10.03 -2.10 -9.92
C ILE A 345 9.55 -0.77 -9.33
N THR A 346 8.24 -0.66 -9.10
CA THR A 346 7.61 0.48 -8.43
C THR A 346 6.54 -0.03 -7.46
N ASP A 347 6.60 0.41 -6.20
CA ASP A 347 5.56 0.23 -5.18
C ASP A 347 4.42 1.23 -5.49
N ASP A 348 3.28 0.70 -5.97
CA ASP A 348 2.11 1.48 -6.39
C ASP A 348 0.97 1.46 -5.32
N ASP A 349 1.15 0.66 -4.26
CA ASP A 349 0.22 0.40 -3.14
C ASP A 349 0.56 1.26 -1.89
N GLY A 350 1.87 1.40 -1.61
CA GLY A 350 2.46 2.23 -0.57
C GLY A 350 2.73 1.52 0.76
N ASP A 351 2.91 0.20 0.77
CA ASP A 351 3.26 -0.57 1.98
C ASP A 351 4.77 -0.77 2.20
N GLY A 352 5.59 -0.53 1.17
CA GLY A 352 7.05 -0.62 1.21
C GLY A 352 7.64 -1.97 0.78
N GLU A 353 6.83 -2.88 0.25
CA GLU A 353 7.23 -4.21 -0.22
C GLU A 353 6.83 -4.44 -1.69
N VAL A 354 7.72 -5.04 -2.50
CA VAL A 354 7.40 -5.46 -3.87
C VAL A 354 7.83 -6.91 -4.08
N THR A 355 6.90 -7.76 -4.52
CA THR A 355 7.15 -9.19 -4.78
C THR A 355 7.30 -9.47 -6.26
N VAL A 356 8.52 -9.85 -6.65
CA VAL A 356 8.93 -10.08 -8.04
C VAL A 356 8.93 -11.57 -8.36
N LEU A 357 8.35 -11.95 -9.49
CA LEU A 357 8.24 -13.33 -9.96
C LEU A 357 9.18 -13.55 -11.14
N PHE A 358 10.09 -14.51 -11.03
CA PHE A 358 11.08 -14.86 -12.06
C PHE A 358 10.83 -16.27 -12.61
N ASN A 359 10.18 -16.36 -13.78
CA ASN A 359 9.87 -17.62 -14.45
C ASN A 359 11.12 -18.20 -15.14
N SER A 360 11.81 -19.09 -14.43
CA SER A 360 13.07 -19.72 -14.88
C SER A 360 12.90 -20.64 -16.09
N TYR A 361 11.68 -21.12 -16.37
CA TYR A 361 11.36 -21.90 -17.57
C TYR A 361 11.33 -21.04 -18.85
N LEU A 362 11.03 -19.74 -18.75
CA LEU A 362 10.96 -18.81 -19.90
C LEU A 362 12.28 -18.08 -20.17
N ALA A 363 13.17 -18.03 -19.17
CA ALA A 363 14.49 -17.41 -19.24
C ALA A 363 15.30 -17.80 -20.50
N GLY A 364 15.92 -16.78 -21.11
CA GLY A 364 16.75 -16.85 -22.31
C GLY A 364 15.97 -16.91 -23.63
N VAL A 365 14.64 -17.09 -23.63
CA VAL A 365 13.85 -17.14 -24.87
C VAL A 365 13.71 -15.75 -25.52
N PRO A 366 13.36 -14.67 -24.79
CA PRO A 366 13.40 -13.30 -25.33
C PRO A 366 14.76 -12.89 -25.92
N ASN A 367 15.88 -13.22 -25.26
CA ASN A 367 17.25 -12.89 -25.72
C ASN A 367 17.60 -13.51 -27.09
N SER A 368 16.90 -14.56 -27.52
CA SER A 368 17.06 -15.13 -28.87
C SER A 368 16.47 -14.26 -29.99
N GLY A 369 15.69 -13.22 -29.65
CA GLY A 369 14.86 -12.48 -30.59
C GLY A 369 13.55 -13.19 -30.93
N ASN A 370 13.09 -14.11 -30.08
CA ASN A 370 11.73 -14.62 -30.12
C ASN A 370 10.73 -13.47 -29.84
N ALA A 371 9.55 -13.54 -30.45
CA ALA A 371 8.51 -12.50 -30.36
C ALA A 371 7.16 -13.05 -29.87
N SER A 372 7.14 -14.30 -29.39
CA SER A 372 5.98 -14.94 -28.79
C SER A 372 6.03 -14.96 -27.25
N ILE A 373 7.20 -14.68 -26.67
CA ILE A 373 7.46 -14.54 -25.24
C ILE A 373 8.27 -13.24 -25.10
N ALA A 374 7.83 -12.32 -24.24
CA ALA A 374 8.51 -11.07 -23.92
C ALA A 374 9.35 -11.21 -22.63
N ALA A 375 10.23 -10.24 -22.38
CA ALA A 375 11.04 -10.23 -21.15
C ALA A 375 10.17 -10.02 -19.89
N SER A 376 9.05 -9.30 -20.01
CA SER A 376 8.00 -9.16 -18.98
C SER A 376 7.30 -10.47 -18.62
N ASP A 377 7.43 -11.50 -19.46
CA ASP A 377 6.86 -12.83 -19.19
C ASP A 377 7.89 -13.70 -18.42
N VAL A 378 9.16 -13.27 -18.38
CA VAL A 378 10.25 -13.91 -17.64
C VAL A 378 10.42 -13.29 -16.25
N LEU A 379 10.23 -11.97 -16.14
CA LEU A 379 10.31 -11.22 -14.88
C LEU A 379 9.09 -10.31 -14.78
N SER A 380 8.21 -10.60 -13.83
CA SER A 380 6.96 -9.90 -13.54
C SER A 380 6.87 -9.54 -12.04
N VAL A 381 5.77 -8.91 -11.61
CA VAL A 381 5.44 -8.68 -10.19
C VAL A 381 4.05 -9.22 -9.88
N SER A 382 3.79 -9.53 -8.62
CA SER A 382 2.49 -9.94 -8.09
C SER A 382 1.81 -8.81 -7.33
N GLY A 383 0.47 -8.80 -7.27
CA GLY A 383 -0.28 -7.82 -6.47
C GLY A 383 -0.80 -6.67 -7.32
N ASP A 384 -0.78 -5.46 -6.76
CA ASP A 384 -1.16 -4.21 -7.45
C ASP A 384 0.09 -3.40 -7.92
N ASP A 385 1.31 -3.90 -7.70
CA ASP A 385 2.61 -3.32 -8.12
C ASP A 385 2.83 -3.23 -9.65
N GLU A 386 3.73 -2.36 -10.10
CA GLU A 386 4.22 -2.34 -11.49
C GLU A 386 5.71 -2.74 -11.64
N ILE A 387 6.03 -3.41 -12.76
CA ILE A 387 7.42 -3.60 -13.23
C ILE A 387 7.55 -3.16 -14.69
N SER A 388 8.60 -2.40 -14.99
CA SER A 388 8.82 -1.78 -16.29
C SER A 388 10.27 -1.92 -16.77
N GLY A 389 10.51 -1.56 -18.04
CA GLY A 389 11.85 -1.59 -18.64
C GLY A 389 12.47 -2.98 -18.83
N VAL A 390 11.74 -4.06 -18.53
CA VAL A 390 12.27 -5.43 -18.39
C VAL A 390 13.08 -5.88 -19.61
N SER A 391 14.30 -6.39 -19.39
CA SER A 391 15.20 -6.81 -20.45
C SER A 391 16.13 -7.97 -20.05
N GLU A 392 16.40 -8.87 -20.99
CA GLU A 392 17.43 -9.91 -20.85
C GLU A 392 18.75 -9.49 -21.51
N SER A 393 19.86 -10.00 -20.98
CA SER A 393 21.22 -9.79 -21.48
C SER A 393 22.11 -11.03 -21.28
N GLY A 394 23.40 -10.92 -21.61
CA GLY A 394 24.30 -12.08 -21.68
C GLY A 394 24.25 -12.83 -23.01
N SER A 395 24.92 -13.98 -23.06
CA SER A 395 25.08 -14.81 -24.27
C SER A 395 24.26 -16.11 -24.27
N PHE A 396 23.60 -16.43 -23.17
CA PHE A 396 22.59 -17.48 -23.08
C PHE A 396 21.31 -17.04 -23.81
N ALA A 397 20.89 -17.83 -24.80
CA ALA A 397 19.68 -17.56 -25.59
C ALA A 397 19.09 -18.85 -26.17
N ARG A 398 17.77 -19.05 -25.99
CA ARG A 398 17.01 -20.24 -26.38
C ARG A 398 16.04 -19.91 -27.51
N ALA A 399 16.14 -20.61 -28.64
CA ALA A 399 15.29 -20.33 -29.81
C ALA A 399 13.80 -20.63 -29.57
N ASP A 400 13.53 -21.66 -28.77
CA ASP A 400 12.21 -22.11 -28.34
C ASP A 400 12.35 -22.90 -27.03
N LEU A 401 11.22 -23.24 -26.41
CA LEU A 401 11.16 -23.88 -25.09
C LEU A 401 11.65 -25.34 -25.06
N THR A 402 11.93 -25.97 -26.22
CA THR A 402 12.53 -27.33 -26.27
C THR A 402 14.06 -27.31 -26.17
N ALA A 403 14.67 -26.11 -26.21
CA ALA A 403 16.06 -25.93 -25.85
C ALA A 403 16.23 -25.94 -24.31
N GLU A 404 17.35 -26.51 -23.87
CA GLU A 404 17.83 -26.54 -22.47
C GLU A 404 17.56 -25.21 -21.74
N ALA A 405 16.87 -25.29 -20.60
CA ALA A 405 16.47 -24.14 -19.79
C ALA A 405 17.66 -23.52 -19.05
N LEU A 406 17.41 -22.44 -18.28
CA LEU A 406 18.45 -21.77 -17.50
C LEU A 406 19.14 -22.77 -16.56
N ASP A 407 20.43 -22.57 -16.29
CA ASP A 407 21.24 -23.60 -15.63
C ASP A 407 20.89 -23.76 -14.13
N ALA A 408 21.15 -24.95 -13.58
CA ALA A 408 20.92 -25.24 -12.16
C ALA A 408 22.16 -24.75 -11.38
N ALA A 409 22.19 -23.44 -11.14
CA ALA A 409 23.36 -22.69 -10.67
C ALA A 409 22.99 -21.61 -9.64
N SER A 410 24.00 -20.88 -9.17
CA SER A 410 23.82 -19.69 -8.33
C SER A 410 24.04 -18.43 -9.16
N TYR A 411 23.02 -17.57 -9.20
CA TYR A 411 22.97 -16.30 -9.92
C TYR A 411 23.05 -15.15 -8.91
N THR A 412 23.83 -14.12 -9.20
CA THR A 412 23.92 -12.94 -8.32
C THR A 412 22.65 -12.10 -8.45
N MET A 413 22.07 -11.65 -7.33
CA MET A 413 20.97 -10.67 -7.36
C MET A 413 21.50 -9.31 -6.90
N ASN A 414 21.11 -8.22 -7.56
CA ASN A 414 21.45 -6.85 -7.17
C ASN A 414 20.17 -6.00 -7.13
N ALA A 415 20.10 -5.06 -6.19
CA ALA A 415 19.03 -4.06 -6.08
C ALA A 415 19.62 -2.66 -5.87
N THR A 416 18.91 -1.62 -6.30
CA THR A 416 19.31 -0.21 -6.15
C THR A 416 18.06 0.66 -6.11
N ALA A 417 18.00 1.67 -5.24
CA ALA A 417 16.93 2.66 -5.21
C ALA A 417 16.83 3.48 -6.50
N GLY A 418 15.61 3.82 -6.90
CA GLY A 418 15.33 4.61 -8.09
C GLY A 418 15.43 3.84 -9.41
N THR A 419 15.40 4.58 -10.51
CA THR A 419 14.98 4.08 -11.83
C THR A 419 16.11 3.52 -12.73
N SER A 420 17.31 3.27 -12.20
CA SER A 420 18.46 2.79 -12.99
C SER A 420 19.58 2.17 -12.16
N GLN A 421 20.22 1.12 -12.69
CA GLN A 421 21.41 0.48 -12.11
C GLN A 421 22.60 1.44 -11.94
N ILE A 422 23.33 1.31 -10.82
CA ILE A 422 24.59 1.99 -10.55
C ILE A 422 25.75 0.99 -10.29
N ASP A 423 26.99 1.49 -10.23
CA ASP A 423 28.21 0.65 -10.07
C ASP A 423 28.37 0.01 -8.66
N ASP A 424 27.60 0.46 -7.67
CA ASP A 424 27.72 0.08 -6.24
C ASP A 424 26.29 -0.07 -5.66
N PRO A 425 25.64 -1.25 -5.78
CA PRO A 425 24.23 -1.47 -5.44
C PRO A 425 23.99 -1.55 -3.92
N ASP A 426 22.84 -1.05 -3.47
CA ASP A 426 22.44 -1.01 -2.05
C ASP A 426 22.39 -2.41 -1.41
N ALA A 427 21.88 -3.39 -2.17
CA ALA A 427 21.81 -4.77 -1.75
C ALA A 427 22.32 -5.75 -2.81
N VAL A 428 23.02 -6.78 -2.33
CA VAL A 428 23.50 -7.92 -3.12
C VAL A 428 23.05 -9.21 -2.46
N GLY A 429 22.37 -10.07 -3.24
CA GLY A 429 21.84 -11.36 -2.83
C GLY A 429 22.27 -12.49 -3.77
N THR A 430 21.65 -13.66 -3.64
CA THR A 430 21.91 -14.81 -4.51
C THR A 430 20.65 -15.64 -4.72
N LEU A 431 20.26 -15.82 -5.98
CA LEU A 431 19.30 -16.86 -6.37
C LEU A 431 20.07 -18.17 -6.58
N ARG A 432 19.60 -19.28 -6.04
CA ARG A 432 20.13 -20.61 -6.29
C ARG A 432 19.06 -21.52 -6.89
N LEU A 433 19.19 -21.81 -8.17
CA LEU A 433 18.40 -22.84 -8.85
C LEU A 433 19.05 -24.21 -8.60
N GLU A 434 18.35 -25.10 -7.90
CA GLU A 434 18.68 -26.53 -7.82
C GLU A 434 18.08 -27.28 -9.04
N ALA A 435 18.37 -28.58 -9.14
CA ALA A 435 17.94 -29.40 -10.27
C ALA A 435 16.60 -30.08 -9.96
N ARG A 436 15.59 -29.82 -10.80
CA ARG A 436 14.22 -30.32 -10.64
C ARG A 436 14.12 -31.83 -10.43
N SER A 437 13.07 -32.28 -9.75
CA SER A 437 12.85 -33.71 -9.51
C SER A 437 11.38 -34.11 -9.42
N THR A 438 11.07 -35.37 -9.74
CA THR A 438 9.77 -36.00 -9.47
C THR A 438 9.88 -36.89 -8.24
N GLU A 439 9.50 -36.39 -7.05
CA GLU A 439 9.57 -37.19 -5.83
C GLU A 439 8.60 -38.38 -5.87
N HIS A 440 7.30 -38.08 -6.01
CA HIS A 440 6.22 -39.00 -5.68
C HIS A 440 5.01 -38.83 -6.60
N VAL A 441 4.40 -39.96 -7.00
CA VAL A 441 3.09 -40.02 -7.67
C VAL A 441 2.22 -41.01 -6.89
N GLN A 442 1.04 -40.60 -6.45
CA GLN A 442 0.19 -41.39 -5.54
C GLN A 442 -1.29 -41.33 -5.94
N SER A 443 -1.98 -42.46 -5.84
CA SER A 443 -3.44 -42.54 -6.05
C SER A 443 -4.22 -42.29 -4.75
N TRP A 444 -5.19 -41.41 -4.85
CA TRP A 444 -6.17 -41.05 -3.83
C TRP A 444 -7.58 -41.17 -4.44
N VAL A 445 -8.60 -41.22 -3.59
CA VAL A 445 -10.00 -41.29 -4.00
C VAL A 445 -10.85 -40.28 -3.24
N ALA A 446 -11.82 -39.69 -3.95
CA ALA A 446 -12.84 -38.80 -3.42
C ALA A 446 -14.25 -39.18 -3.94
N PRO A 447 -15.32 -38.84 -3.20
CA PRO A 447 -16.71 -39.08 -3.62
C PRO A 447 -17.03 -38.52 -5.00
N LYS A 448 -17.97 -39.17 -5.71
CA LYS A 448 -18.39 -38.79 -7.07
C LYS A 448 -18.98 -37.37 -7.23
N ASP A 449 -19.33 -36.74 -6.12
CA ASP A 449 -19.94 -35.41 -6.01
C ASP A 449 -19.08 -34.44 -5.18
N ALA A 450 -17.83 -34.78 -4.87
CA ALA A 450 -16.92 -33.93 -4.13
C ALA A 450 -16.41 -32.75 -4.98
N ASP A 451 -16.78 -31.53 -4.60
CA ASP A 451 -16.15 -30.32 -5.14
C ASP A 451 -14.74 -30.18 -4.54
N LEU A 452 -13.73 -30.33 -5.40
CA LEU A 452 -12.31 -30.17 -5.07
C LEU A 452 -11.81 -28.73 -5.32
N THR A 453 -12.61 -27.90 -5.97
CA THR A 453 -12.35 -26.50 -6.33
C THR A 453 -13.06 -25.48 -5.42
N ASP A 454 -13.96 -25.94 -4.54
CA ASP A 454 -14.62 -25.10 -3.52
C ASP A 454 -13.58 -24.40 -2.61
N GLU A 455 -13.50 -23.07 -2.77
CA GLU A 455 -12.58 -22.12 -2.13
C GLU A 455 -12.79 -22.00 -0.60
N ASP A 456 -13.99 -22.31 -0.09
CA ASP A 456 -14.28 -22.26 1.37
C ASP A 456 -13.56 -23.39 2.16
N VAL A 457 -12.88 -24.33 1.48
CA VAL A 457 -12.21 -25.50 2.06
C VAL A 457 -10.87 -25.75 1.35
N GLY A 458 -9.77 -25.94 2.08
CA GLY A 458 -8.48 -26.29 1.47
C GLY A 458 -8.44 -27.73 0.93
N ILE A 459 -7.65 -28.00 -0.12
CA ILE A 459 -7.44 -29.38 -0.61
C ILE A 459 -6.89 -30.30 0.50
N TYR A 460 -6.08 -29.74 1.39
CA TYR A 460 -5.55 -30.41 2.58
C TYR A 460 -6.59 -30.65 3.70
N ASP A 461 -7.64 -29.85 3.84
CA ASP A 461 -8.71 -30.11 4.83
C ASP A 461 -9.58 -31.33 4.43
N ARG A 462 -9.61 -31.65 3.13
CA ARG A 462 -10.24 -32.87 2.60
C ARG A 462 -9.41 -34.13 2.94
N VAL A 463 -8.12 -34.01 3.25
CA VAL A 463 -7.21 -35.16 3.49
C VAL A 463 -7.63 -35.95 4.74
N GLY A 464 -7.96 -37.22 4.52
CA GLY A 464 -8.44 -38.13 5.57
C GLY A 464 -9.93 -38.00 5.89
N THR A 465 -10.66 -37.09 5.22
CA THR A 465 -12.12 -36.92 5.36
C THR A 465 -12.84 -37.36 4.07
N THR A 466 -12.83 -36.52 3.03
CA THR A 466 -13.40 -36.80 1.70
C THR A 466 -12.33 -37.09 0.64
N LEU A 467 -11.06 -36.83 0.90
CA LEU A 467 -9.92 -37.21 0.05
C LEU A 467 -9.06 -38.22 0.80
N THR A 468 -9.00 -39.47 0.33
CA THR A 468 -8.31 -40.56 1.05
C THR A 468 -7.39 -41.37 0.16
N GLN A 469 -6.21 -41.74 0.67
CA GLN A 469 -5.24 -42.54 -0.10
C GLN A 469 -5.78 -43.96 -0.29
N SER A 470 -5.87 -44.42 -1.53
CA SER A 470 -6.39 -45.74 -1.87
C SER A 470 -5.74 -46.31 -3.13
N THR A 471 -5.60 -47.64 -3.18
CA THR A 471 -5.24 -48.40 -4.40
C THR A 471 -6.45 -49.08 -5.02
N ALA A 472 -7.67 -48.82 -4.53
CA ALA A 472 -8.93 -49.26 -5.10
C ALA A 472 -9.90 -48.08 -5.19
N VAL A 473 -10.48 -47.87 -6.37
CA VAL A 473 -11.41 -46.78 -6.66
C VAL A 473 -12.68 -47.42 -7.21
N ALA A 474 -13.86 -47.12 -6.65
CA ALA A 474 -15.10 -47.61 -7.23
C ALA A 474 -15.44 -46.83 -8.50
N ASP A 475 -15.99 -47.52 -9.48
CA ASP A 475 -16.54 -46.92 -10.69
C ASP A 475 -17.44 -45.71 -10.35
N GLY A 476 -17.18 -44.59 -11.01
CA GLY A 476 -17.91 -43.33 -10.84
C GLY A 476 -17.40 -42.40 -9.75
N ASP A 477 -16.54 -42.85 -8.83
CA ASP A 477 -15.82 -41.95 -7.91
C ASP A 477 -14.74 -41.14 -8.65
N ILE A 478 -14.21 -40.12 -7.99
CA ILE A 478 -13.11 -39.32 -8.49
C ILE A 478 -11.79 -39.96 -8.03
N VAL A 479 -10.91 -40.31 -8.97
CA VAL A 479 -9.53 -40.67 -8.65
C VAL A 479 -8.67 -39.41 -8.69
N VAL A 480 -7.92 -39.15 -7.62
CA VAL A 480 -7.03 -38.00 -7.51
C VAL A 480 -5.60 -38.48 -7.50
N HIS A 481 -4.79 -38.02 -8.45
CA HIS A 481 -3.37 -38.30 -8.50
C HIS A 481 -2.65 -37.14 -7.81
N ARG A 482 -2.05 -37.39 -6.64
CA ARG A 482 -1.12 -36.43 -6.03
C ARG A 482 0.26 -36.67 -6.64
N VAL A 483 0.72 -35.72 -7.45
CA VAL A 483 2.09 -35.62 -7.93
C VAL A 483 2.81 -34.61 -7.04
N THR A 484 4.01 -34.92 -6.58
CA THR A 484 4.95 -33.94 -6.01
C THR A 484 6.17 -33.94 -6.91
N ALA A 485 6.38 -32.84 -7.65
CA ALA A 485 7.42 -32.70 -8.65
C ALA A 485 7.72 -31.22 -8.96
N SER A 486 8.95 -30.79 -8.71
CA SER A 486 9.45 -29.45 -9.03
C SER A 486 9.82 -29.31 -10.51
N GLY A 487 10.21 -28.11 -10.93
CA GLY A 487 10.63 -27.70 -12.27
C GLY A 487 9.54 -27.80 -13.33
N ILE A 488 8.29 -27.52 -12.96
CA ILE A 488 7.14 -27.57 -13.89
C ILE A 488 6.15 -26.41 -13.72
N GLU A 489 6.23 -25.61 -12.66
CA GLU A 489 5.29 -24.51 -12.39
C GLU A 489 5.35 -23.46 -13.50
N GLY A 490 6.54 -22.97 -13.83
CA GLY A 490 6.73 -21.96 -14.87
C GLY A 490 6.29 -22.41 -16.27
N ALA A 491 6.18 -23.73 -16.48
CA ALA A 491 5.62 -24.32 -17.69
C ALA A 491 4.08 -24.44 -17.69
N ILE A 492 3.44 -24.40 -16.52
CA ILE A 492 2.00 -24.26 -16.34
C ILE A 492 1.62 -22.78 -16.48
N ASP A 493 2.29 -21.87 -15.78
CA ASP A 493 2.00 -20.42 -15.81
C ASP A 493 2.21 -19.82 -17.19
N TYR A 494 3.25 -20.23 -17.91
CA TYR A 494 3.40 -19.92 -19.34
C TYR A 494 2.13 -20.24 -20.16
N ARG A 495 1.39 -21.29 -19.84
CA ARG A 495 0.13 -21.62 -20.53
C ARG A 495 -1.03 -20.74 -20.06
N THR A 496 -1.04 -20.28 -18.82
CA THR A 496 -2.00 -19.27 -18.32
C THR A 496 -1.77 -17.94 -19.03
N ASP A 497 -0.61 -17.32 -18.84
CA ASP A 497 -0.40 -15.89 -19.16
C ASP A 497 -0.14 -15.65 -20.65
N VAL A 498 0.71 -16.48 -21.26
CA VAL A 498 1.13 -16.35 -22.66
C VAL A 498 0.34 -17.30 -23.56
N GLY A 499 0.06 -18.51 -23.08
CA GLY A 499 -0.70 -19.53 -23.81
C GLY A 499 -2.21 -19.27 -23.88
N GLY A 500 -2.76 -18.43 -22.99
CA GLY A 500 -4.20 -18.10 -22.96
C GLY A 500 -5.08 -19.25 -22.47
N ALA A 501 -4.60 -20.07 -21.54
CA ALA A 501 -5.41 -21.03 -20.80
C ALA A 501 -6.47 -20.31 -19.95
N SER A 502 -7.59 -21.00 -19.68
CA SER A 502 -8.71 -20.41 -18.92
C SER A 502 -8.61 -20.54 -17.40
N ASN A 503 -7.69 -21.37 -16.91
CA ASN A 503 -7.45 -21.76 -15.50
C ASN A 503 -6.31 -22.80 -15.44
N THR A 504 -5.78 -23.10 -14.24
CA THR A 504 -4.79 -24.17 -13.98
C THR A 504 -5.10 -25.47 -14.71
N THR A 505 -6.34 -25.95 -14.64
CA THR A 505 -6.74 -27.21 -15.30
C THR A 505 -6.52 -27.16 -16.82
N ALA A 506 -6.81 -26.03 -17.47
CA ALA A 506 -6.53 -25.82 -18.88
C ALA A 506 -5.04 -25.55 -19.17
N ALA A 507 -4.29 -25.00 -18.22
CA ALA A 507 -2.86 -24.73 -18.34
C ALA A 507 -2.06 -26.04 -18.26
N PHE A 508 -2.26 -26.83 -17.20
CA PHE A 508 -1.69 -28.16 -16.99
C PHE A 508 -1.97 -29.09 -18.19
N LEU A 509 -3.23 -29.18 -18.65
CA LEU A 509 -3.60 -30.02 -19.81
C LEU A 509 -3.02 -29.53 -21.15
N GLN A 510 -2.52 -28.30 -21.23
CA GLN A 510 -1.76 -27.81 -22.38
C GLN A 510 -0.25 -28.00 -22.21
N ALA A 511 0.26 -28.09 -20.98
CA ALA A 511 1.65 -28.45 -20.68
C ALA A 511 1.91 -29.97 -20.82
N THR A 512 0.86 -30.81 -20.77
CA THR A 512 0.93 -32.26 -21.05
C THR A 512 0.90 -32.59 -22.54
N GLY A 513 1.94 -33.23 -23.09
CA GLY A 513 1.93 -33.66 -24.50
C GLY A 513 3.22 -34.30 -25.03
N ASP A 514 3.16 -34.81 -26.27
CA ASP A 514 4.32 -35.37 -26.99
C ASP A 514 5.23 -34.22 -27.48
N GLY A 515 6.11 -33.74 -26.60
CA GLY A 515 7.00 -32.59 -26.86
C GLY A 515 6.54 -31.26 -26.26
N ASP A 516 5.51 -31.28 -25.42
CA ASP A 516 5.26 -30.23 -24.43
C ASP A 516 6.11 -30.49 -23.17
N ALA A 517 5.95 -29.69 -22.10
CA ALA A 517 6.88 -29.65 -20.97
C ALA A 517 6.92 -30.93 -20.12
N PHE A 518 5.79 -31.61 -19.98
CA PHE A 518 5.68 -32.89 -19.26
C PHE A 518 4.58 -33.76 -19.86
N ASN A 519 4.29 -34.91 -19.26
CA ASN A 519 3.19 -35.77 -19.68
C ASN A 519 2.60 -36.58 -18.51
N ILE A 520 1.32 -36.95 -18.61
CA ILE A 520 0.66 -37.85 -17.67
C ILE A 520 -0.20 -38.86 -18.43
N TRP A 521 0.12 -40.14 -18.25
CA TRP A 521 -0.61 -41.25 -18.86
C TRP A 521 -1.30 -42.07 -17.78
N VAL A 522 -2.62 -42.18 -17.83
CA VAL A 522 -3.42 -43.06 -16.95
C VAL A 522 -3.82 -44.28 -17.77
N ASN A 523 -3.02 -45.34 -17.71
CA ASN A 523 -3.10 -46.51 -18.59
C ASN A 523 -3.80 -47.70 -17.93
N ARG A 524 -4.80 -48.27 -18.61
CA ARG A 524 -5.23 -49.64 -18.31
C ARG A 524 -4.23 -50.65 -18.86
N THR A 525 -3.74 -51.52 -17.99
CA THR A 525 -2.69 -52.51 -18.30
C THR A 525 -3.22 -53.93 -18.45
N ASN A 526 -4.38 -54.28 -17.88
CA ASN A 526 -4.98 -55.62 -17.99
C ASN A 526 -5.74 -55.90 -19.31
N VAL A 527 -5.45 -55.14 -20.36
CA VAL A 527 -6.02 -55.24 -21.74
C VAL A 527 -5.91 -56.62 -22.41
N GLY A 528 -5.07 -57.50 -21.88
CA GLY A 528 -4.90 -58.88 -22.34
C GLY A 528 -3.85 -59.06 -23.44
N ALA A 529 -3.63 -60.32 -23.84
CA ALA A 529 -2.48 -60.67 -24.66
C ALA A 529 -2.59 -60.18 -26.12
N ASN A 530 -1.53 -59.52 -26.60
CA ASN A 530 -1.41 -58.91 -27.94
C ASN A 530 -2.30 -57.68 -28.17
N ALA A 531 -2.75 -57.02 -27.09
CA ALA A 531 -3.16 -55.62 -27.12
C ALA A 531 -2.01 -54.76 -26.53
N ASP A 532 -1.96 -53.50 -26.95
CA ASP A 532 -1.16 -52.46 -26.30
C ASP A 532 -2.03 -51.81 -25.19
N GLU A 533 -1.40 -51.11 -24.24
CA GLU A 533 -2.10 -50.45 -23.12
C GLU A 533 -3.13 -49.42 -23.63
N ASP A 534 -4.19 -49.20 -22.85
CA ASP A 534 -5.35 -48.39 -23.25
C ASP A 534 -5.46 -47.18 -22.29
N PRO A 535 -4.97 -45.98 -22.66
CA PRO A 535 -4.99 -44.81 -21.78
C PRO A 535 -6.40 -44.23 -21.62
N LEU A 536 -6.59 -43.37 -20.62
CA LEU A 536 -7.76 -42.49 -20.55
C LEU A 536 -7.69 -41.32 -21.55
N HIS A 537 -8.84 -40.86 -22.03
CA HIS A 537 -9.00 -39.58 -22.74
C HIS A 537 -9.24 -38.43 -21.74
N LEU A 538 -8.17 -37.99 -21.09
CA LEU A 538 -8.14 -36.83 -20.21
C LEU A 538 -8.42 -35.52 -20.98
N ASN A 539 -9.26 -34.65 -20.45
CA ASN A 539 -9.55 -33.30 -20.97
C ASN A 539 -10.34 -32.45 -19.96
N ASN A 540 -10.54 -31.16 -20.24
CA ASN A 540 -11.22 -30.18 -19.37
C ASN A 540 -12.69 -30.50 -18.99
N SER A 541 -13.31 -31.58 -19.51
CA SER A 541 -14.65 -32.01 -19.08
C SER A 541 -14.66 -33.31 -18.27
N ASN A 542 -13.49 -33.81 -17.85
CA ASN A 542 -13.36 -34.96 -16.94
C ASN A 542 -12.07 -34.94 -16.09
N VAL A 543 -11.31 -33.84 -16.12
CA VAL A 543 -10.16 -33.57 -15.26
C VAL A 543 -10.36 -32.23 -14.56
N VAL A 544 -9.98 -32.19 -13.29
CA VAL A 544 -9.76 -30.99 -12.49
C VAL A 544 -8.35 -31.08 -11.91
N VAL A 545 -7.61 -29.98 -11.96
CA VAL A 545 -6.29 -29.84 -11.33
C VAL A 545 -6.38 -28.77 -10.26
N VAL A 546 -5.94 -29.12 -9.05
CA VAL A 546 -5.63 -28.17 -7.98
C VAL A 546 -4.12 -28.21 -7.76
N ASP A 547 -3.50 -27.06 -7.93
CA ASP A 547 -2.09 -26.74 -7.73
C ASP A 547 -1.81 -26.28 -6.28
N ASP A 548 -0.55 -26.40 -5.89
CA ASP A 548 0.03 -26.03 -4.60
C ASP A 548 1.54 -25.83 -4.84
N PRO A 549 1.93 -24.71 -5.50
CA PRO A 549 3.30 -24.46 -5.94
C PRO A 549 4.28 -24.38 -4.76
N ASP A 550 3.88 -23.72 -3.66
CA ASP A 550 4.56 -23.67 -2.35
C ASP A 550 5.09 -25.04 -1.83
N ASN A 551 4.57 -26.15 -2.34
CA ASN A 551 4.93 -27.52 -1.96
C ASN A 551 5.11 -28.47 -3.16
N ASP A 552 5.41 -27.95 -4.36
CA ASP A 552 5.61 -28.71 -5.62
C ASP A 552 4.47 -29.68 -5.98
N THR A 553 3.26 -29.43 -5.49
CA THR A 553 2.22 -30.45 -5.37
C THR A 553 1.04 -30.19 -6.28
N TYR A 554 0.68 -31.20 -7.07
CA TYR A 554 -0.39 -31.12 -8.04
C TYR A 554 -1.38 -32.28 -7.80
N PHE A 555 -2.65 -31.93 -7.60
CA PHE A 555 -3.76 -32.86 -7.38
C PHE A 555 -4.59 -32.99 -8.67
N ILE A 556 -4.22 -33.95 -9.52
CA ILE A 556 -4.92 -34.23 -10.79
C ILE A 556 -6.09 -35.18 -10.53
N ALA A 557 -7.26 -34.61 -10.30
CA ALA A 557 -8.54 -35.29 -10.16
C ALA A 557 -9.11 -35.70 -11.53
N VAL A 558 -9.56 -36.95 -11.65
CA VAL A 558 -10.18 -37.49 -12.86
C VAL A 558 -11.55 -38.10 -12.52
N GLU A 559 -12.59 -37.58 -13.15
CA GLU A 559 -13.97 -38.02 -12.98
C GLU A 559 -14.23 -39.31 -13.76
N LEU A 560 -14.23 -40.47 -13.09
CA LEU A 560 -14.40 -41.76 -13.76
C LEU A 560 -15.77 -41.94 -14.43
N SER A 561 -16.77 -41.15 -14.02
CA SER A 561 -18.11 -41.07 -14.62
C SER A 561 -18.11 -40.40 -16.01
N ASN A 562 -17.17 -39.49 -16.29
CA ASN A 562 -17.13 -38.64 -17.48
C ASN A 562 -15.94 -38.93 -18.42
N VAL A 563 -15.10 -39.91 -18.09
CA VAL A 563 -13.94 -40.33 -18.89
C VAL A 563 -14.19 -41.65 -19.64
N ASN A 564 -13.47 -41.85 -20.75
CA ASN A 564 -13.45 -43.10 -21.51
C ASN A 564 -11.99 -43.42 -21.89
N TYR A 565 -11.70 -44.67 -22.21
CA TYR A 565 -10.40 -45.08 -22.74
C TYR A 565 -10.19 -44.65 -24.20
N GLN A 566 -8.95 -44.59 -24.67
CA GLN A 566 -8.61 -44.19 -26.04
C GLN A 566 -9.13 -45.17 -27.11
N SER A 567 -9.33 -46.43 -26.75
CA SER A 567 -10.06 -47.41 -27.57
C SER A 567 -11.54 -47.06 -27.81
N GLY A 568 -12.09 -46.09 -27.07
CA GLY A 568 -13.53 -45.81 -27.00
C GLY A 568 -14.31 -46.76 -26.10
N ALA A 569 -13.63 -47.59 -25.31
CA ALA A 569 -14.27 -48.36 -24.24
C ALA A 569 -14.59 -47.44 -23.04
N PRO A 570 -15.73 -47.62 -22.35
CA PRO A 570 -15.96 -46.98 -21.07
C PRO A 570 -15.08 -47.60 -19.98
N VAL A 571 -14.91 -46.89 -18.86
CA VAL A 571 -14.33 -47.41 -17.60
C VAL A 571 -15.17 -48.53 -16.98
N ARG A 572 -16.39 -48.75 -17.49
CA ARG A 572 -17.36 -49.75 -17.02
C ARG A 572 -17.27 -51.04 -17.83
N GLY A 573 -16.17 -51.77 -17.65
CA GLY A 573 -15.95 -53.11 -18.24
C GLY A 573 -16.70 -54.24 -17.52
N ASP A 574 -16.69 -55.45 -18.10
CA ASP A 574 -17.13 -56.70 -17.43
C ASP A 574 -16.05 -57.18 -16.43
N GLY A 575 -15.75 -56.39 -15.40
CA GLY A 575 -14.76 -56.69 -14.35
C GLY A 575 -13.87 -55.51 -13.94
N ASP A 576 -12.95 -55.76 -13.01
CA ASP A 576 -12.00 -54.75 -12.51
C ASP A 576 -10.95 -54.36 -13.57
N ASP A 577 -10.65 -53.07 -13.70
CA ASP A 577 -9.60 -52.54 -14.59
C ASP A 577 -8.32 -52.22 -13.78
N GLU A 578 -7.18 -52.83 -14.15
CA GLU A 578 -5.87 -52.57 -13.52
C GLU A 578 -5.22 -51.34 -14.16
N ILE A 579 -4.93 -50.31 -13.36
CA ILE A 579 -4.41 -49.02 -13.82
C ILE A 579 -2.98 -48.78 -13.34
N THR A 580 -2.12 -48.36 -14.26
CA THR A 580 -0.82 -47.73 -13.97
C THR A 580 -0.88 -46.29 -14.46
N THR A 581 -0.65 -45.33 -13.57
CA THR A 581 -0.45 -43.92 -13.94
C THR A 581 1.03 -43.60 -13.93
N THR A 582 1.52 -43.00 -15.01
CA THR A 582 2.89 -42.48 -15.13
C THR A 582 2.83 -40.98 -15.36
N PHE A 583 3.51 -40.22 -14.50
CA PHE A 583 3.89 -38.83 -14.77
C PHE A 583 5.36 -38.81 -15.22
N SER A 584 5.72 -37.98 -16.20
CA SER A 584 7.11 -37.86 -16.64
C SER A 584 7.45 -36.48 -17.22
N VAL A 585 8.68 -36.04 -16.95
CA VAL A 585 9.33 -34.90 -17.60
C VAL A 585 10.47 -35.46 -18.46
N SER A 586 10.37 -35.33 -19.78
CA SER A 586 11.37 -35.93 -20.68
C SER A 586 12.60 -35.04 -20.83
N GLY A 587 13.78 -35.65 -20.98
CA GLY A 587 15.03 -34.93 -21.31
C GLY A 587 15.00 -34.23 -22.68
N ALA A 588 13.97 -34.47 -23.51
CA ALA A 588 13.74 -33.76 -24.75
C ALA A 588 13.08 -32.36 -24.59
N THR A 589 12.73 -31.97 -23.37
CA THR A 589 11.97 -30.73 -23.05
C THR A 589 12.85 -29.56 -22.62
N GLY A 590 14.14 -29.80 -22.36
CA GLY A 590 15.07 -28.80 -21.83
C GLY A 590 14.95 -28.52 -20.32
N LEU A 591 13.91 -29.03 -19.65
CA LEU A 591 13.74 -28.96 -18.19
C LEU A 591 14.60 -29.99 -17.43
N SER A 592 15.02 -31.07 -18.08
CA SER A 592 15.79 -32.17 -17.48
C SER A 592 16.88 -32.67 -18.43
N ASP A 593 17.97 -33.22 -17.90
CA ASP A 593 19.08 -33.81 -18.67
C ASP A 593 18.76 -35.23 -19.18
N ASP A 594 17.97 -35.98 -18.41
CA ASP A 594 17.52 -37.35 -18.64
C ASP A 594 15.98 -37.41 -18.47
N ASP A 595 15.33 -38.50 -18.92
CA ASP A 595 13.90 -38.71 -18.67
C ASP A 595 13.65 -39.03 -17.18
N ASP A 596 12.84 -38.21 -16.52
CA ASP A 596 12.42 -38.34 -15.12
C ASP A 596 10.96 -38.84 -15.06
N GLU A 597 10.68 -39.84 -14.21
CA GLU A 597 9.36 -40.51 -14.18
C GLU A 597 8.94 -40.98 -12.78
N GLY A 598 7.65 -40.81 -12.47
CA GLY A 598 7.01 -41.32 -11.26
C GLY A 598 5.74 -42.11 -11.58
N THR A 599 5.45 -43.17 -10.81
CA THR A 599 4.31 -44.06 -11.10
C THR A 599 3.43 -44.38 -9.88
N ALA A 600 2.11 -44.37 -10.10
CA ALA A 600 1.10 -44.89 -9.18
C ALA A 600 0.39 -46.10 -9.80
N ASN A 601 -0.08 -47.04 -8.96
CA ASN A 601 -0.78 -48.24 -9.42
C ASN A 601 -2.01 -48.48 -8.54
N TYR A 602 -3.17 -48.65 -9.18
CA TYR A 602 -4.46 -48.87 -8.51
C TYR A 602 -5.39 -49.73 -9.37
N THR A 603 -6.54 -50.07 -8.83
CA THR A 603 -7.58 -50.85 -9.53
C THR A 603 -8.89 -50.06 -9.49
N ILE A 604 -9.57 -49.96 -10.64
CA ILE A 604 -10.94 -49.48 -10.71
C ILE A 604 -11.86 -50.70 -10.58
N THR A 605 -12.74 -50.69 -9.58
CA THR A 605 -13.58 -51.84 -9.19
C THR A 605 -15.08 -51.53 -9.30
N GLU A 606 -15.93 -52.55 -9.32
CA GLU A 606 -17.39 -52.38 -9.35
C GLU A 606 -17.92 -51.59 -8.13
N ARG A 607 -18.92 -50.74 -8.37
CA ARG A 607 -19.62 -49.95 -7.35
C ARG A 607 -20.69 -50.83 -6.66
N ASP A 608 -20.41 -51.34 -5.47
CA ASP A 608 -21.26 -52.29 -4.73
C ASP A 608 -21.48 -51.86 -3.27
N ALA A 609 -22.58 -52.31 -2.67
CA ALA A 609 -22.88 -52.18 -1.25
C ALA A 609 -23.65 -53.39 -0.69
N GLY A 610 -23.22 -53.85 0.49
CA GLY A 610 -23.79 -54.98 1.21
C GLY A 610 -24.16 -54.65 2.65
N PHE A 611 -25.33 -55.11 3.10
CA PHE A 611 -25.79 -54.92 4.47
C PHE A 611 -25.26 -55.98 5.46
N ASP A 612 -25.05 -55.56 6.70
CA ASP A 612 -24.94 -56.47 7.83
C ASP A 612 -26.29 -57.21 8.04
N THR A 613 -26.23 -58.54 8.15
CA THR A 613 -27.45 -59.36 8.27
C THR A 613 -27.40 -60.39 9.39
N THR A 614 -28.53 -60.55 10.07
CA THR A 614 -28.78 -61.64 11.04
C THR A 614 -29.74 -62.65 10.40
N ASP A 615 -29.38 -63.93 10.42
CA ASP A 615 -30.11 -65.02 9.72
C ASP A 615 -30.40 -64.70 8.23
N GLY A 616 -29.50 -63.94 7.58
CA GLY A 616 -29.63 -63.51 6.19
C GLY A 616 -30.66 -62.41 5.93
N ARG A 617 -31.05 -61.63 6.95
CA ARG A 617 -31.91 -60.44 6.82
C ARG A 617 -31.36 -59.22 7.56
N VAL A 618 -31.75 -58.04 7.11
CA VAL A 618 -31.60 -56.79 7.88
C VAL A 618 -32.62 -56.81 9.02
N THR A 619 -32.18 -56.72 10.27
CA THR A 619 -33.06 -56.84 11.45
C THR A 619 -32.99 -55.59 12.32
N VAL A 620 -34.14 -54.92 12.48
CA VAL A 620 -34.31 -53.72 13.32
C VAL A 620 -35.43 -53.96 14.34
N GLU A 621 -35.34 -53.39 15.54
CA GLU A 621 -36.41 -53.49 16.53
C GLU A 621 -37.57 -52.53 16.23
N ALA A 622 -38.76 -52.82 16.77
CA ALA A 622 -39.89 -51.89 16.81
C ALA A 622 -39.66 -50.75 17.83
N ALA A 623 -38.61 -49.95 17.64
CA ALA A 623 -38.14 -48.91 18.55
C ALA A 623 -37.57 -47.69 17.80
N VAL A 624 -37.25 -46.61 18.53
CA VAL A 624 -36.53 -45.45 17.99
C VAL A 624 -35.06 -45.79 17.72
N ASN A 625 -34.37 -44.95 16.95
CA ASN A 625 -32.91 -44.96 16.75
C ASN A 625 -32.35 -46.35 16.40
N GLN A 626 -32.94 -47.02 15.42
CA GLN A 626 -32.48 -48.31 14.91
C GLN A 626 -31.42 -48.11 13.83
N SER A 627 -30.22 -48.61 14.10
CA SER A 627 -29.11 -48.60 13.15
C SER A 627 -29.27 -49.71 12.11
N VAL A 628 -28.97 -49.38 10.86
CA VAL A 628 -28.77 -50.31 9.75
C VAL A 628 -27.38 -50.02 9.18
N SER A 629 -26.48 -51.01 9.25
CA SER A 629 -25.08 -50.90 8.86
C SER A 629 -24.74 -51.82 7.68
N GLY A 630 -23.61 -51.54 7.05
CA GLY A 630 -23.10 -52.32 5.92
C GLY A 630 -21.73 -51.84 5.45
N THR A 631 -21.22 -52.51 4.43
CA THR A 631 -19.94 -52.26 3.75
C THR A 631 -20.17 -51.84 2.30
N THR A 632 -19.27 -51.06 1.72
CA THR A 632 -19.33 -50.62 0.31
C THR A 632 -17.93 -50.43 -0.28
N THR A 633 -17.82 -50.44 -1.61
CA THR A 633 -16.58 -50.13 -2.34
C THR A 633 -16.33 -48.64 -2.56
N ILE A 634 -17.35 -47.78 -2.39
CA ILE A 634 -17.25 -46.34 -2.73
C ILE A 634 -16.37 -45.56 -1.74
N ALA A 635 -15.89 -44.40 -2.22
CA ALA A 635 -14.98 -43.52 -1.51
C ALA A 635 -15.44 -43.19 -0.07
N PRO A 636 -14.53 -43.21 0.92
CA PRO A 636 -14.75 -42.56 2.21
C PRO A 636 -15.22 -41.11 2.05
N GLY A 637 -16.12 -40.68 2.93
CA GLY A 637 -16.75 -39.36 2.85
C GLY A 637 -17.98 -39.30 1.94
N SER A 638 -18.26 -40.32 1.11
CA SER A 638 -19.48 -40.36 0.30
C SER A 638 -20.73 -40.46 1.16
N ASP A 639 -21.80 -39.75 0.83
CA ASP A 639 -23.11 -39.91 1.46
C ASP A 639 -23.97 -40.96 0.71
N VAL A 640 -24.79 -41.72 1.45
CA VAL A 640 -25.72 -42.73 0.91
C VAL A 640 -27.08 -42.67 1.60
N GLU A 641 -28.19 -42.87 0.86
CA GLU A 641 -29.53 -43.06 1.43
C GLU A 641 -29.83 -44.56 1.62
N VAL A 642 -30.00 -45.02 2.85
CA VAL A 642 -30.45 -46.41 3.11
C VAL A 642 -31.96 -46.50 2.98
N SER A 643 -32.43 -47.02 1.86
CA SER A 643 -33.84 -47.17 1.52
C SER A 643 -34.45 -48.40 2.21
N LEU A 644 -35.48 -48.17 3.03
CA LEU A 644 -36.20 -49.18 3.80
C LEU A 644 -37.69 -49.11 3.46
N ALA A 645 -38.16 -49.97 2.55
CA ALA A 645 -39.51 -49.91 1.96
C ALA A 645 -40.36 -51.13 2.35
N SER A 646 -41.55 -50.93 2.93
CA SER A 646 -42.34 -52.08 3.43
C SER A 646 -43.03 -52.90 2.34
N GLU A 647 -42.87 -54.21 2.41
CA GLU A 647 -43.66 -55.19 1.64
C GLU A 647 -45.16 -55.20 2.03
N SER A 648 -45.51 -54.59 3.17
CA SER A 648 -46.83 -54.74 3.79
C SER A 648 -47.82 -53.66 3.37
N GLN A 649 -48.77 -54.01 2.50
CA GLN A 649 -49.93 -53.15 2.19
C GLN A 649 -50.79 -52.79 3.42
N ALA A 650 -50.63 -53.48 4.55
CA ALA A 650 -51.30 -53.18 5.81
C ALA A 650 -50.53 -52.17 6.69
N ASN A 651 -49.21 -52.06 6.53
CA ASN A 651 -48.34 -51.14 7.26
C ASN A 651 -47.35 -50.45 6.30
N PRO A 652 -47.84 -49.71 5.28
CA PRO A 652 -46.96 -49.14 4.25
C PRO A 652 -46.08 -48.03 4.83
N PHE A 653 -44.78 -48.12 4.56
CA PHE A 653 -43.80 -47.06 4.81
C PHE A 653 -42.67 -47.12 3.77
N ILE A 654 -42.00 -45.99 3.60
CA ILE A 654 -40.66 -45.89 3.01
C ILE A 654 -39.88 -44.96 3.94
N HIS A 655 -38.71 -45.41 4.39
CA HIS A 655 -37.73 -44.58 5.10
C HIS A 655 -36.45 -44.49 4.27
N ARG A 656 -35.80 -43.33 4.33
CA ARG A 656 -34.47 -43.08 3.76
C ARG A 656 -33.63 -42.24 4.72
N PRO A 657 -33.11 -42.82 5.82
CA PRO A 657 -32.04 -42.20 6.57
C PRO A 657 -30.75 -42.14 5.73
N GLY A 658 -30.12 -40.98 5.67
CA GLY A 658 -28.76 -40.84 5.15
C GLY A 658 -27.71 -41.42 6.10
N ALA A 659 -26.53 -41.73 5.55
CA ALA A 659 -25.31 -42.04 6.27
C ALA A 659 -24.09 -41.74 5.39
N THR A 660 -22.99 -41.33 6.02
CA THR A 660 -21.70 -41.12 5.34
C THR A 660 -20.81 -42.36 5.46
N VAL A 661 -20.04 -42.66 4.42
CA VAL A 661 -19.10 -43.80 4.36
C VAL A 661 -17.82 -43.46 5.14
N THR A 662 -17.42 -44.35 6.06
CA THR A 662 -16.20 -44.19 6.86
C THR A 662 -14.94 -44.61 6.11
N SER A 663 -13.77 -44.20 6.59
CA SER A 663 -12.43 -44.59 6.05
C SER A 663 -12.11 -46.08 6.07
N ASN A 664 -13.00 -46.92 6.61
CA ASN A 664 -12.92 -48.38 6.56
C ASN A 664 -14.02 -49.02 5.68
N GLY A 665 -14.64 -48.25 4.78
CA GLY A 665 -15.63 -48.71 3.80
C GLY A 665 -16.96 -49.15 4.42
N THR A 666 -17.38 -48.56 5.54
CA THR A 666 -18.67 -48.89 6.20
C THR A 666 -19.57 -47.68 6.32
N PHE A 667 -20.88 -47.91 6.24
CA PHE A 667 -21.93 -46.91 6.52
C PHE A 667 -22.80 -47.37 7.69
N THR A 668 -23.50 -46.44 8.36
CA THR A 668 -24.51 -46.77 9.37
C THR A 668 -25.61 -45.71 9.42
N ALA A 669 -26.76 -46.03 8.84
CA ALA A 669 -27.94 -45.16 8.82
C ALA A 669 -28.85 -45.45 10.03
N THR A 670 -29.55 -44.43 10.55
CA THR A 670 -30.37 -44.58 11.77
C THR A 670 -31.83 -44.15 11.54
N SER A 671 -32.79 -45.02 11.88
CA SER A 671 -34.22 -44.81 11.60
C SER A 671 -35.13 -44.99 12.83
N ASP A 672 -36.32 -44.37 12.81
CA ASP A 672 -37.34 -44.55 13.85
C ASP A 672 -38.41 -45.58 13.41
N MET A 673 -38.26 -46.81 13.91
CA MET A 673 -39.16 -47.93 13.64
C MET A 673 -40.25 -48.10 14.72
N SER A 674 -40.32 -47.23 15.73
CA SER A 674 -41.23 -47.37 16.88
C SER A 674 -42.72 -47.32 16.53
N LYS A 675 -43.04 -46.81 15.34
CA LYS A 675 -44.41 -46.67 14.83
C LYS A 675 -44.96 -47.94 14.17
N TYR A 676 -44.11 -48.95 13.93
CA TYR A 676 -44.47 -50.14 13.17
C TYR A 676 -44.52 -51.39 14.04
N ALA A 677 -45.37 -52.34 13.65
CA ALA A 677 -45.53 -53.59 14.39
C ALA A 677 -44.37 -54.56 14.11
N ALA A 678 -43.88 -55.21 15.16
CA ALA A 678 -42.97 -56.34 15.03
C ALA A 678 -43.58 -57.45 14.15
N GLY A 679 -42.74 -58.02 13.28
CA GLY A 679 -43.13 -59.02 12.28
C GLY A 679 -43.49 -58.44 10.90
N VAL A 680 -43.40 -57.12 10.70
CA VAL A 680 -43.46 -56.50 9.37
C VAL A 680 -42.14 -56.74 8.62
N ASN A 681 -42.23 -57.13 7.36
CA ASN A 681 -41.12 -57.18 6.42
C ASN A 681 -40.95 -55.84 5.67
N PHE A 682 -39.74 -55.61 5.20
CA PHE A 682 -39.37 -54.53 4.28
C PHE A 682 -38.25 -55.01 3.36
N THR A 683 -38.09 -54.36 2.21
CA THR A 683 -36.88 -54.46 1.40
C THR A 683 -35.90 -53.38 1.85
N ALA A 684 -34.62 -53.75 1.98
CA ALA A 684 -33.52 -52.85 2.27
C ALA A 684 -32.60 -52.74 1.04
N ASP A 685 -32.22 -51.51 0.71
CA ASP A 685 -31.49 -51.11 -0.49
C ASP A 685 -30.61 -49.88 -0.17
N VAL A 686 -29.48 -49.72 -0.86
CA VAL A 686 -28.57 -48.57 -0.68
C VAL A 686 -28.59 -47.75 -1.96
N LEU A 687 -28.96 -46.48 -1.81
CA LEU A 687 -29.01 -45.51 -2.88
C LEU A 687 -27.83 -44.56 -2.76
N ASP A 688 -27.25 -44.23 -3.92
CA ASP A 688 -26.19 -43.24 -4.06
C ASP A 688 -26.78 -41.81 -4.10
N VAL A 689 -25.97 -40.76 -4.15
CA VAL A 689 -26.44 -39.35 -4.00
C VAL A 689 -27.38 -38.86 -5.11
N ASP A 690 -27.34 -39.48 -6.29
CA ASP A 690 -28.29 -39.28 -7.41
C ASP A 690 -29.59 -40.10 -7.26
N GLY A 691 -29.65 -40.98 -6.27
CA GLY A 691 -30.81 -41.79 -5.92
C GLY A 691 -30.91 -43.13 -6.66
N ASP A 692 -29.90 -43.51 -7.44
CA ASP A 692 -29.81 -44.82 -8.08
C ASP A 692 -29.33 -45.90 -7.09
N SER A 693 -29.83 -47.13 -7.26
CA SER A 693 -29.49 -48.29 -6.43
C SER A 693 -28.24 -48.98 -6.97
N PHE A 694 -27.28 -49.21 -6.07
CA PHE A 694 -26.02 -49.92 -6.35
C PHE A 694 -25.78 -51.06 -5.35
N ALA A 695 -26.78 -51.39 -4.53
CA ALA A 695 -26.78 -52.58 -3.67
C ALA A 695 -27.69 -53.66 -4.25
N ALA A 696 -27.33 -54.93 -4.05
CA ALA A 696 -28.30 -56.00 -4.26
C ALA A 696 -29.36 -55.98 -3.14
N ASP A 697 -30.65 -55.80 -3.50
CA ASP A 697 -31.84 -55.93 -2.64
C ASP A 697 -31.67 -56.95 -1.49
N LYS A 698 -32.09 -56.57 -0.26
CA LYS A 698 -32.13 -57.48 0.91
C LYS A 698 -33.49 -57.55 1.59
N ASP A 699 -33.92 -58.77 1.89
CA ASP A 699 -34.98 -59.06 2.86
C ASP A 699 -34.65 -58.38 4.21
N GLY A 700 -35.58 -57.56 4.71
CA GLY A 700 -35.53 -56.92 6.02
C GLY A 700 -36.75 -57.25 6.87
N ARG A 701 -36.60 -57.23 8.20
CA ARG A 701 -37.69 -57.57 9.13
C ARG A 701 -37.60 -56.81 10.45
N ILE A 702 -38.72 -56.18 10.83
CA ILE A 702 -38.89 -55.55 12.14
C ILE A 702 -39.12 -56.65 13.18
N VAL A 703 -38.31 -56.70 14.24
CA VAL A 703 -38.44 -57.63 15.36
C VAL A 703 -39.07 -56.97 16.58
N SER A 704 -39.52 -57.78 17.54
CA SER A 704 -40.03 -57.27 18.81
C SER A 704 -38.89 -56.64 19.59
N ALA A 705 -39.03 -55.37 19.98
CA ALA A 705 -38.03 -54.71 20.80
C ALA A 705 -37.73 -55.49 22.08
N ALA A 706 -36.44 -55.63 22.41
CA ALA A 706 -35.95 -56.41 23.53
C ALA A 706 -36.48 -55.86 24.86
N THR A 707 -37.64 -56.38 25.27
CA THR A 707 -38.24 -55.98 26.54
C THR A 707 -37.32 -56.44 27.66
N ALA A 708 -36.75 -55.49 28.40
CA ALA A 708 -35.89 -55.72 29.56
C ALA A 708 -36.70 -56.32 30.74
N ASN A 709 -37.20 -57.54 30.55
CA ASN A 709 -38.32 -58.09 31.29
C ASN A 709 -37.85 -58.88 32.53
N GLY A 710 -37.28 -58.17 33.50
CA GLY A 710 -36.96 -58.75 34.80
C GLY A 710 -38.21 -58.93 35.66
N SER A 711 -38.80 -60.13 35.72
CA SER A 711 -39.61 -60.55 36.88
C SER A 711 -39.82 -62.07 37.04
N VAL A 712 -39.48 -62.54 38.25
CA VAL A 712 -39.94 -63.76 38.96
C VAL A 712 -41.47 -63.77 39.16
N GLU A 713 -42.18 -64.84 39.54
CA GLU A 713 -41.88 -66.22 40.05
C GLU A 713 -43.06 -67.15 39.58
N SER A 714 -43.19 -68.47 39.75
CA SER A 714 -42.50 -69.61 40.42
C SER A 714 -42.95 -70.90 39.65
N ALA A 715 -42.69 -72.20 39.93
CA ALA A 715 -42.13 -72.98 41.06
C ALA A 715 -41.63 -74.36 40.46
N SER A 716 -41.24 -75.43 41.16
CA SER A 716 -41.25 -75.81 42.60
C SER A 716 -40.23 -76.95 42.85
N ALA A 717 -39.50 -76.90 43.97
CA ALA A 717 -38.74 -77.97 44.65
C ALA A 717 -37.75 -78.85 43.80
N ASN A 718 -36.50 -79.05 44.22
CA ASN A 718 -36.09 -79.48 45.56
C ASN A 718 -34.69 -78.95 45.98
N VAL A 719 -34.37 -79.01 47.27
CA VAL A 719 -33.24 -78.33 47.93
C VAL A 719 -32.11 -79.28 48.35
N ASN A 720 -30.84 -78.85 48.26
CA ASN A 720 -29.81 -79.23 49.24
C ASN A 720 -28.60 -78.26 49.29
N THR A 721 -28.62 -77.30 50.23
CA THR A 721 -27.55 -76.91 51.19
C THR A 721 -26.08 -77.32 50.94
N THR A 722 -25.03 -76.52 51.20
CA THR A 722 -24.88 -75.19 51.88
C THR A 722 -23.47 -74.62 51.63
N GLY A 723 -23.31 -73.29 51.59
CA GLY A 723 -22.02 -72.58 51.65
C GLY A 723 -22.21 -71.07 51.50
N GLU A 724 -22.03 -70.29 52.57
CA GLU A 724 -22.50 -68.89 52.69
C GLU A 724 -21.42 -67.99 53.36
N PRO A 725 -21.59 -66.66 53.60
CA PRO A 725 -20.92 -65.65 52.79
C PRO A 725 -20.12 -64.60 53.61
N THR A 726 -19.59 -63.57 52.96
CA THR A 726 -19.62 -62.18 53.50
C THR A 726 -19.56 -61.16 52.36
N GLU A 727 -20.27 -60.03 52.52
CA GLU A 727 -20.33 -58.90 51.56
C GLU A 727 -19.66 -57.65 52.12
N GLN A 728 -19.24 -56.72 51.26
CA GLN A 728 -19.41 -55.26 51.46
C GLN A 728 -19.25 -54.52 50.09
N PRO A 729 -19.62 -53.22 49.98
CA PRO A 729 -20.18 -52.66 48.73
C PRO A 729 -19.14 -52.00 47.78
N PRO A 730 -19.56 -51.67 46.54
CA PRO A 730 -18.79 -50.77 45.67
C PRO A 730 -18.86 -49.31 46.16
N GLU A 731 -17.76 -48.57 45.98
CA GLU A 731 -17.70 -47.11 46.15
C GLU A 731 -17.70 -46.39 44.79
N GLU A 732 -17.93 -45.07 44.81
CA GLU A 732 -18.00 -44.20 43.63
C GLU A 732 -16.60 -43.90 43.04
N PRO A 733 -16.46 -43.63 41.73
CA PRO A 733 -15.18 -43.27 41.13
C PRO A 733 -14.73 -41.86 41.54
N SER A 734 -13.74 -41.79 42.42
CA SER A 734 -13.04 -40.55 42.80
C SER A 734 -11.86 -40.25 41.88
N THR A 735 -11.56 -38.96 41.69
CA THR A 735 -10.46 -38.46 40.84
C THR A 735 -9.11 -38.38 41.59
N THR A 736 -8.08 -38.99 41.02
CA THR A 736 -6.64 -38.73 41.25
C THR A 736 -5.95 -38.91 39.88
N VAL A 737 -5.12 -38.01 39.35
CA VAL A 737 -3.95 -37.31 39.92
C VAL A 737 -2.83 -38.28 40.27
N ASP A 738 -1.99 -38.56 39.28
CA ASP A 738 -0.67 -39.17 39.48
C ASP A 738 0.36 -38.08 39.78
N ASP A 739 1.18 -38.33 40.81
CA ASP A 739 2.31 -37.49 41.23
C ASP A 739 3.52 -38.42 41.43
N VAL A 740 4.66 -38.11 40.80
CA VAL A 740 5.83 -39.00 40.72
C VAL A 740 7.09 -38.26 41.19
N GLU A 741 7.78 -38.85 42.15
CA GLU A 741 8.82 -38.18 42.96
C GLU A 741 9.95 -37.50 42.14
N ALA A 742 9.98 -36.17 42.16
CA ALA A 742 11.15 -35.40 41.76
C ALA A 742 12.29 -35.56 42.80
N THR A 743 13.32 -36.34 42.47
CA THR A 743 14.52 -36.47 43.31
C THR A 743 15.38 -35.21 43.24
N ALA A 744 15.45 -34.47 44.35
CA ALA A 744 16.23 -33.24 44.42
C ALA A 744 17.76 -33.48 44.50
N THR A 745 18.53 -32.65 43.80
CA THR A 745 19.94 -32.35 44.07
C THR A 745 20.17 -30.88 43.75
N SER A 746 21.09 -30.20 44.44
CA SER A 746 21.11 -28.73 44.53
C SER A 746 22.53 -28.13 44.51
N ILE A 747 22.59 -26.80 44.30
CA ILE A 747 23.80 -25.96 44.31
C ILE A 747 24.61 -26.12 42.98
N ALA A 748 25.09 -25.07 42.29
CA ALA A 748 25.39 -23.70 42.72
C ALA A 748 24.85 -22.58 41.80
N ASP A 749 24.81 -21.38 42.39
CA ASP A 749 24.65 -20.06 41.76
C ASP A 749 26.02 -19.48 41.36
N GLN A 750 26.12 -18.80 40.19
CA GLN A 750 26.77 -17.47 40.07
C GLN A 750 26.93 -16.88 38.63
N THR A 751 26.55 -15.60 38.54
CA THR A 751 27.32 -14.47 37.95
C THR A 751 27.47 -14.30 36.43
N THR A 752 27.00 -13.14 35.97
CA THR A 752 27.27 -12.49 34.68
C THR A 752 28.66 -11.81 34.62
N VAL A 753 29.36 -11.92 33.48
CA VAL A 753 30.42 -10.98 33.05
C VAL A 753 30.41 -10.90 31.51
N ALA A 754 30.89 -9.80 30.92
CA ALA A 754 30.80 -9.53 29.48
C ALA A 754 32.17 -9.31 28.78
N ARG A 755 32.11 -9.38 27.43
CA ARG A 755 32.96 -8.73 26.41
C ARG A 755 34.35 -9.28 26.01
N THR A 756 34.56 -9.19 24.68
CA THR A 756 35.82 -8.88 23.94
C THR A 756 36.77 -10.03 23.52
N ASP A 757 36.71 -10.32 22.22
CA ASP A 757 37.78 -10.43 21.20
C ASP A 757 39.21 -10.83 21.61
N THR A 758 39.78 -11.84 20.94
CA THR A 758 40.89 -11.64 19.97
C THR A 758 41.22 -12.87 19.11
N VAL A 759 41.82 -12.63 17.94
CA VAL A 759 42.22 -13.59 16.89
C VAL A 759 43.54 -14.33 17.21
N THR A 760 43.70 -15.57 16.73
CA THR A 760 45.02 -16.18 16.38
C THR A 760 44.85 -17.32 15.36
N GLU A 761 45.74 -17.41 14.37
CA GLU A 761 45.70 -18.35 13.23
C GLU A 761 46.51 -19.66 13.40
N VAL A 762 46.54 -20.45 12.31
CA VAL A 762 47.61 -21.39 11.83
C VAL A 762 47.40 -22.91 12.00
N ALA A 763 46.70 -23.47 11.01
CA ALA A 763 46.99 -24.67 10.21
C ALA A 763 47.81 -25.88 10.76
N THR A 764 47.33 -27.11 10.50
CA THR A 764 47.88 -28.01 9.44
C THR A 764 47.13 -29.36 9.32
N THR A 765 46.97 -29.86 8.10
CA THR A 765 46.48 -31.22 7.70
C THR A 765 47.65 -32.23 7.59
N PRO A 766 47.49 -33.54 7.21
CA PRO A 766 46.27 -34.34 6.90
C PRO A 766 46.18 -35.73 7.61
N ALA A 767 45.02 -36.41 7.46
CA ALA A 767 44.91 -37.89 7.53
C ALA A 767 43.69 -38.40 6.74
N SER A 768 43.78 -39.60 6.14
CA SER A 768 42.71 -40.20 5.29
C SER A 768 41.62 -40.93 6.10
N GLY A 769 40.42 -41.07 5.52
CA GLY A 769 39.29 -41.87 6.04
C GLY A 769 39.43 -43.40 5.79
N PRO A 770 38.35 -44.20 5.58
CA PRO A 770 36.96 -43.80 5.23
C PRO A 770 35.82 -44.51 6.01
N GLY A 771 34.57 -44.08 5.79
CA GLY A 771 33.43 -45.01 5.58
C GLY A 771 32.30 -45.11 6.62
N PHE A 772 31.11 -44.66 6.18
CA PHE A 772 29.75 -45.21 6.45
C PHE A 772 29.03 -45.10 7.82
N THR A 773 27.78 -44.59 7.72
CA THR A 773 26.57 -44.82 8.55
C THR A 773 26.42 -44.17 9.94
N VAL A 774 25.13 -44.07 10.35
CA VAL A 774 24.54 -43.48 11.59
C VAL A 774 24.42 -41.94 11.53
N ALA A 775 23.23 -41.32 11.65
CA ALA A 775 21.86 -41.86 11.70
C ALA A 775 20.80 -40.81 11.27
N VAL A 776 19.62 -41.30 10.86
CA VAL A 776 18.38 -40.50 10.73
C VAL A 776 17.69 -40.36 12.08
N ALA A 777 17.23 -39.14 12.42
CA ALA A 777 16.02 -38.78 13.18
C ALA A 777 16.23 -37.54 14.06
N LEU A 778 15.69 -36.37 13.68
CA LEU A 778 15.20 -35.30 14.59
C LEU A 778 14.60 -34.05 13.88
N ILE A 779 13.63 -34.21 12.96
CA ILE A 779 12.74 -33.11 12.54
C ILE A 779 11.29 -33.61 12.64
N ALA A 780 10.70 -33.48 13.83
CA ALA A 780 9.30 -33.85 14.12
C ALA A 780 8.78 -33.26 15.45
N LEU A 781 9.36 -32.14 15.94
CA LEU A 781 9.09 -31.64 17.30
C LEU A 781 9.09 -30.11 17.43
N VAL A 782 8.72 -29.37 16.37
CA VAL A 782 8.60 -27.90 16.41
C VAL A 782 7.12 -27.46 16.24
N ALA A 783 6.39 -28.04 15.28
CA ALA A 783 4.99 -27.72 15.00
C ALA A 783 4.04 -27.84 16.22
N ALA A 784 4.34 -28.73 17.17
CA ALA A 784 3.53 -28.92 18.37
C ALA A 784 3.70 -27.83 19.46
N ALA A 785 4.62 -26.88 19.30
CA ALA A 785 4.95 -25.89 20.33
C ALA A 785 4.17 -24.56 20.21
N LEU A 786 3.86 -24.08 18.99
CA LEU A 786 3.20 -22.78 18.80
C LEU A 786 1.71 -22.79 19.18
N LEU A 787 1.00 -23.89 18.97
CA LEU A 787 -0.47 -23.96 19.13
C LEU A 787 -0.95 -23.82 20.59
N ALA A 788 -0.04 -23.75 21.57
CA ALA A 788 -0.35 -23.65 22.99
C ALA A 788 -0.39 -22.21 23.54
N VAL A 789 0.06 -21.20 22.80
CA VAL A 789 0.26 -19.83 23.35
C VAL A 789 -0.93 -18.90 23.13
N ARG A 790 -1.69 -19.04 22.03
CA ARG A 790 -2.75 -18.07 21.64
C ARG A 790 -4.08 -18.21 22.41
N ARG A 791 -4.04 -18.60 23.70
CA ARG A 791 -5.24 -18.63 24.57
C ARG A 791 -5.02 -18.33 26.05
N ASN A 792 -4.25 -17.28 26.37
CA ASN A 792 -4.38 -16.51 27.62
C ASN A 792 -3.66 -15.14 27.52
N ALA A 793 -4.22 -14.23 26.73
CA ALA A 793 -4.05 -12.79 26.81
C ALA A 793 -5.41 -12.15 26.44
#